data_AF-A0A534UM82-F1
#
_entry.id   AF-A0A534UM82-F1
#
_cell.length_a   1.000
_cell.length_b   1.000
_cell.length_c   1.000
_cell.angle_alpha   90.00
_cell.angle_beta   90.00
_cell.angle_gamma   90.00
#
_symmetry.space_group_name_H-M   'P 1'
#
loop_
_entity.id
_entity.type
_entity.pdbx_description
1 polymer ?
#
loop_
_entity_poly.entity_id
_entity_poly.type
_entity_poly.pdbx_seq_one_letter_code
_entity_poly.pdbx_strand_id
1 'polypeptide(L)'
;MTAVATFLLLLLAPTVASSSGWPNNGTPPAPDDPDYQPVESGYPSSCSSQSVNDEQLYFYGFMPRCAPQATDPENASGMSVSTAWQNFGSLAIGAPSVVIAYIEAGINWHHGDAQELANKVYLNRGELPPPLCDRSPCVNPGSYDANGDGVFNAADYADDSRVGDFNGNGVIDPEDVITAFTCYDRTTGSVGQLSFDAGNRQHCSNGDAVLSVDNDGNGYPHDISGWDFYDHQNDPATYDSAYGHANNQQKQAAAETDNGIEGAGLCSGCLLLPIKAGAEALDRDDDLAQAWLFAVDSGASVITSVTADLGYTSFMRQAVEYAWGHGVVMAESSNDFDSTDHQGSMFWPHVLPGNGLVTNSNGLPAGLANAETVTYRARSDYTSWGTHNMFSVSTQGGTTSESTPTVAGVMGLVLSFGRAISLTGPEAIQVVRATASRITDPTLPWPGSPGDWNLQYGYGRPNVDLAMQAIQARHIPPVAWIDSPDWYRLYDPTQTGTVTVSGHVEDRRSTSGYRWQLQYGLGPQPDTWTTFASGSGRGPKNVSGTVQLSSIPASFWDDLQNPYRMSVTKTLETTEQYTVSLRLQVIDNANASEPWGTGEERRSIAVHHDPSLLPGFPLRLGHGGDSQATLVDLQGSGHLDLVFGDTDGFVHAIDPVTRLELAGWPVHTAPTQVTKSHAGISPGYEPIVAPIAVGDLDHTGNLWVVAASTRGKVYVIDASGHLRSGWPQTLNLDVYVPPIPRPQLAFTRMPQLGSLSSPVLYSLSGDGKLQIVQAAWDGYLHVFNADGSTFRNIQVARPPDSELDPGAHWINDHKLDSTPVIANLDGHPDIVIRSQWTETTSSGDLAPGGAGFLHAFRPDGALLWIAKMPGIVEYYGSAQEFLTEGAEDETAAPVFPGGTDQVASGPVLSPSYLFNSDGSNASVYGPLPGSPTGIFLQNAAVCIASPSSCPYSDAELQNFLAGNLPADAPVFFTTGGVFGRLSIPGNLSYSQPGTGGASLASALLFAGSGFAIKNYLTAFDAVTGASTPGFAQQIQGLDFLGSPIVVDVSGDGQPELVVGTDSSALMAYQSGGAMPVGFPKFTTGWALWAPSSGDLLSDGHTDVVQLTREGYIFAWRTDGTYAGDQEWWAGHHDEWRTGRYGVDSRPPGAIRNARLSSSKLTFTAPGGDWYDGQAAGYRVSFSGQPVPATAPAGSQQSITVPAGVTSVTIQAVDQAGNLGPALTVSKSGGH
;
A
#
# COMPACT_ATOMS: atom_id res chain seq x y z
N MET A 1 -9.34 21.23 71.24
CA MET A 1 -9.32 22.69 71.06
C MET A 1 -9.48 22.92 69.56
N THR A 2 -10.72 23.00 69.07
CA THR A 2 -11.44 24.26 68.77
C THR A 2 -10.64 25.12 67.79
N ALA A 3 -10.97 25.05 66.50
CA ALA A 3 -11.91 25.97 65.84
C ALA A 3 -11.24 27.31 65.51
N VAL A 4 -11.03 27.54 64.21
CA VAL A 4 -11.13 28.79 63.43
C VAL A 4 -10.43 28.52 62.08
N ALA A 5 -11.23 28.23 61.06
CA ALA A 5 -10.99 28.50 59.63
C ALA A 5 -12.08 27.83 58.77
N THR A 6 -13.34 28.07 59.13
CA THR A 6 -14.49 27.92 58.24
C THR A 6 -14.73 29.34 57.69
N PHE A 7 -14.88 29.50 56.36
CA PHE A 7 -14.85 30.75 55.57
C PHE A 7 -13.49 31.11 54.94
N LEU A 8 -12.99 30.31 53.98
CA LEU A 8 -12.35 30.78 52.73
C LEU A 8 -11.99 29.61 51.77
N LEU A 9 -12.94 28.70 51.50
CA LEU A 9 -12.68 27.51 50.65
C LEU A 9 -13.90 27.13 49.79
N LEU A 10 -14.60 28.15 49.27
CA LEU A 10 -15.83 27.97 48.47
C LEU A 10 -15.85 28.78 47.16
N LEU A 11 -14.69 29.22 46.68
CA LEU A 11 -14.55 29.87 45.37
C LEU A 11 -13.30 29.33 44.69
N LEU A 12 -13.49 28.23 43.97
CA LEU A 12 -12.72 27.65 42.85
C LEU A 12 -13.01 26.14 42.79
N ALA A 13 -14.30 25.80 42.68
CA ALA A 13 -14.65 24.54 42.03
C ALA A 13 -14.62 24.85 40.53
N PRO A 14 -14.00 24.02 39.67
CA PRO A 14 -14.23 24.13 38.24
C PRO A 14 -15.74 24.01 38.03
N THR A 15 -16.32 24.98 37.33
CA THR A 15 -17.69 24.87 36.86
C THR A 15 -17.71 23.66 35.93
N VAL A 16 -18.25 22.54 36.43
CA VAL A 16 -18.66 21.41 35.58
C VAL A 16 -19.65 22.00 34.59
N ALA A 17 -19.25 22.14 33.33
CA ALA A 17 -20.15 22.52 32.28
C ALA A 17 -21.27 21.47 32.27
N SER A 18 -22.52 21.94 32.29
CA SER A 18 -23.64 21.02 32.09
C SER A 18 -23.60 20.58 30.63
N SER A 19 -23.42 19.28 30.39
CA SER A 19 -23.55 18.63 29.09
C SER A 19 -24.91 19.00 28.50
N SER A 20 -24.95 19.90 27.51
CA SER A 20 -26.22 20.44 27.04
C SER A 20 -26.98 19.51 26.11
N GLY A 21 -26.36 18.44 25.56
CA GLY A 21 -26.93 17.62 24.47
C GLY A 21 -27.38 18.47 23.28
N TRP A 22 -27.94 17.86 22.23
CA TRP A 22 -28.61 18.64 21.20
C TRP A 22 -29.76 19.44 21.83
N PRO A 23 -29.91 20.75 21.54
CA PRO A 23 -31.01 21.52 22.13
C PRO A 23 -32.35 20.91 21.70
N ASN A 24 -33.20 20.49 22.64
CA ASN A 24 -34.54 19.92 22.34
C ASN A 24 -35.47 20.86 21.53
N ASN A 25 -35.07 22.11 21.29
CA ASN A 25 -35.75 23.11 20.44
C ASN A 25 -34.78 23.76 19.42
N GLY A 26 -33.74 23.05 18.97
CA GLY A 26 -32.80 23.53 17.96
C GLY A 26 -33.50 23.87 16.64
N THR A 27 -32.97 24.83 15.89
CA THR A 27 -33.41 25.12 14.52
C THR A 27 -32.16 25.06 13.63
N PRO A 28 -32.03 24.06 12.74
CA PRO A 28 -32.96 22.94 12.52
C PRO A 28 -33.01 21.94 13.70
N PRO A 29 -34.04 21.07 13.76
CA PRO A 29 -34.00 19.90 14.65
C PRO A 29 -32.78 19.03 14.35
N ALA A 30 -32.45 18.13 15.28
CA ALA A 30 -31.49 17.08 14.96
C ALA A 30 -32.05 16.18 13.85
N PRO A 31 -31.18 15.56 13.04
CA PRO A 31 -31.60 14.55 12.07
C PRO A 31 -32.49 13.48 12.71
N ASP A 32 -33.49 13.01 11.96
CA ASP A 32 -34.40 11.94 12.41
C ASP A 32 -33.86 10.52 12.20
N ASP A 33 -32.63 10.43 11.68
CA ASP A 33 -31.86 9.22 11.44
C ASP A 33 -31.55 8.48 12.78
N PRO A 34 -31.90 7.19 12.91
CA PRO A 34 -31.79 6.42 14.16
C PRO A 34 -30.41 6.39 14.83
N ASP A 35 -29.34 6.36 14.04
CA ASP A 35 -27.95 6.19 14.49
C ASP A 35 -27.26 7.55 14.78
N TYR A 36 -27.87 8.68 14.40
CA TYR A 36 -27.27 9.99 14.58
C TYR A 36 -27.02 10.33 16.06
N GLN A 37 -28.04 10.18 16.90
CA GLN A 37 -27.96 10.53 18.33
C GLN A 37 -28.79 9.64 19.30
N PRO A 38 -28.78 8.30 19.15
CA PRO A 38 -29.62 7.40 19.96
C PRO A 38 -29.34 7.54 21.47
N VAL A 39 -28.08 7.80 21.85
CA VAL A 39 -27.66 7.96 23.24
C VAL A 39 -28.23 9.25 23.84
N GLU A 40 -28.10 10.38 23.15
CA GLU A 40 -28.61 11.68 23.60
C GLU A 40 -30.15 11.69 23.68
N SER A 41 -30.83 11.04 22.74
CA SER A 41 -32.29 10.93 22.70
C SER A 41 -32.85 10.07 23.83
N GLY A 42 -32.15 8.98 24.18
CA GLY A 42 -32.53 8.06 25.26
C GLY A 42 -32.09 8.49 26.66
N TYR A 43 -31.41 9.63 26.80
CA TYR A 43 -30.83 10.08 28.06
C TYR A 43 -31.90 10.36 29.15
N PRO A 44 -31.64 10.02 30.44
CA PRO A 44 -30.44 9.37 30.98
C PRO A 44 -30.47 7.84 30.94
N SER A 45 -31.56 7.22 30.51
CA SER A 45 -31.72 5.76 30.51
C SER A 45 -30.72 5.03 29.61
N SER A 46 -30.42 5.61 28.44
CA SER A 46 -29.48 5.08 27.44
C SER A 46 -28.07 4.87 27.98
N CYS A 47 -27.57 5.72 28.89
CA CYS A 47 -26.19 5.65 29.40
C CYS A 47 -25.83 4.31 30.09
N SER A 48 -26.82 3.51 30.45
CA SER A 48 -26.63 2.19 31.08
C SER A 48 -26.56 1.03 30.09
N SER A 49 -26.98 1.24 28.84
CA SER A 49 -27.12 0.20 27.81
C SER A 49 -26.48 0.55 26.47
N GLN A 50 -26.08 1.80 26.27
CA GLN A 50 -25.44 2.31 25.05
C GLN A 50 -24.17 3.09 25.41
N SER A 51 -23.19 3.01 24.52
CA SER A 51 -21.91 3.71 24.55
C SER A 51 -22.04 5.09 23.91
N VAL A 52 -21.25 6.06 24.35
CA VAL A 52 -21.02 7.31 23.59
C VAL A 52 -20.44 7.06 22.20
N ASN A 53 -19.92 5.87 21.92
CA ASN A 53 -19.46 5.45 20.59
C ASN A 53 -20.60 4.89 19.70
N ASP A 54 -21.82 4.72 20.23
CA ASP A 54 -22.99 4.23 19.49
C ASP A 54 -23.78 5.38 18.82
N GLU A 55 -23.16 6.54 18.63
CA GLU A 55 -23.76 7.72 18.00
C GLU A 55 -22.73 8.49 17.17
N GLN A 56 -23.18 9.36 16.25
CA GLN A 56 -22.33 10.09 15.31
C GLN A 56 -21.63 11.31 15.96
N LEU A 57 -20.92 11.06 17.06
CA LEU A 57 -20.19 12.01 17.90
C LEU A 57 -19.22 12.94 17.15
N TYR A 58 -18.77 12.53 15.97
CA TYR A 58 -17.88 13.30 15.09
C TYR A 58 -18.56 14.54 14.48
N PHE A 59 -19.90 14.60 14.46
CA PHE A 59 -20.64 15.80 14.08
C PHE A 59 -20.67 16.85 15.21
N TYR A 60 -20.58 16.43 16.47
CA TYR A 60 -21.07 17.25 17.56
C TYR A 60 -20.14 18.43 17.91
N GLY A 61 -20.71 19.63 17.97
CA GLY A 61 -20.12 20.81 18.61
C GLY A 61 -20.53 20.99 20.07
N PHE A 62 -20.89 19.89 20.74
CA PHE A 62 -21.20 19.82 22.17
C PHE A 62 -20.59 18.55 22.78
N MET A 63 -20.60 18.43 24.12
CA MET A 63 -20.15 17.23 24.83
C MET A 63 -21.32 16.27 25.12
N PRO A 64 -21.20 14.97 24.77
CA PRO A 64 -22.20 13.96 25.10
C PRO A 64 -22.47 13.84 26.60
N ARG A 65 -23.71 13.57 26.97
CA ARG A 65 -24.20 13.56 28.36
C ARG A 65 -23.82 12.28 29.13
N CYS A 66 -23.53 11.18 28.44
CA CYS A 66 -23.19 9.91 29.07
C CYS A 66 -21.70 9.78 29.44
N ALA A 67 -20.84 10.73 29.05
CA ALA A 67 -19.42 10.76 29.42
C ALA A 67 -19.10 11.96 30.34
N PRO A 68 -19.48 11.92 31.64
CA PRO A 68 -19.38 13.07 32.54
C PRO A 68 -17.94 13.47 32.91
N GLN A 69 -16.95 12.62 32.64
CA GLN A 69 -15.53 12.91 32.87
C GLN A 69 -14.84 13.54 31.65
N ALA A 70 -15.50 13.49 30.49
CA ALA A 70 -14.89 13.99 29.27
C ALA A 70 -14.84 15.51 29.28
N THR A 71 -13.71 16.05 28.82
CA THR A 71 -13.53 17.49 28.65
C THR A 71 -12.90 17.80 27.32
N ASP A 72 -13.30 18.91 26.71
CA ASP A 72 -12.73 19.42 25.48
C ASP A 72 -12.56 20.95 25.58
N PRO A 73 -11.44 21.53 25.10
CA PRO A 73 -11.23 22.98 25.15
C PRO A 73 -12.32 23.82 24.46
N GLU A 74 -12.96 23.26 23.44
CA GLU A 74 -14.05 23.88 22.68
C GLU A 74 -15.43 23.38 23.13
N ASN A 75 -15.47 22.50 24.14
CA ASN A 75 -16.67 21.83 24.61
C ASN A 75 -17.37 21.06 23.47
N ALA A 76 -16.60 20.43 22.58
CA ALA A 76 -17.08 19.66 21.42
C ALA A 76 -16.43 18.27 21.35
N SER A 77 -17.23 17.21 21.20
CA SER A 77 -16.69 15.87 20.94
C SER A 77 -16.21 15.68 19.50
N GLY A 78 -16.76 16.42 18.54
CA GLY A 78 -16.45 16.27 17.12
C GLY A 78 -16.00 17.56 16.43
N MET A 79 -16.21 17.61 15.10
CA MET A 79 -15.77 18.69 14.21
C MET A 79 -16.72 19.90 14.18
N SER A 80 -17.67 19.97 15.12
CA SER A 80 -18.67 21.05 15.23
C SER A 80 -19.57 21.22 13.99
N VAL A 81 -19.85 20.13 13.27
CA VAL A 81 -20.78 20.11 12.13
C VAL A 81 -22.20 20.42 12.58
N SER A 82 -22.65 19.86 13.71
CA SER A 82 -23.97 20.14 14.29
C SER A 82 -24.18 21.61 14.61
N THR A 83 -23.15 22.28 15.12
CA THR A 83 -23.19 23.72 15.41
C THR A 83 -23.28 24.52 14.11
N ALA A 84 -22.56 24.11 13.06
CA ALA A 84 -22.66 24.74 11.74
C ALA A 84 -24.09 24.61 11.17
N TRP A 85 -24.72 23.44 11.30
CA TRP A 85 -26.11 23.21 10.91
C TRP A 85 -27.07 24.14 11.67
N GLN A 86 -26.89 24.31 12.97
CA GLN A 86 -27.68 25.25 13.77
C GLN A 86 -27.47 26.71 13.35
N ASN A 87 -26.24 27.11 13.05
CA ASN A 87 -25.90 28.49 12.75
C ASN A 87 -26.32 28.92 11.33
N PHE A 88 -26.26 28.00 10.36
CA PHE A 88 -26.45 28.34 8.95
C PHE A 88 -27.56 27.54 8.24
N GLY A 89 -28.22 26.61 8.92
CA GLY A 89 -29.33 25.82 8.39
C GLY A 89 -28.95 25.05 7.14
N SER A 90 -29.83 25.06 6.13
CA SER A 90 -29.65 24.34 4.86
C SER A 90 -28.44 24.79 4.03
N LEU A 91 -27.73 25.87 4.41
CA LEU A 91 -26.48 26.24 3.76
C LEU A 91 -25.30 25.38 4.25
N ALA A 92 -25.40 24.76 5.43
CA ALA A 92 -24.33 23.99 6.06
C ALA A 92 -24.40 22.48 5.81
N ILE A 93 -25.36 22.00 5.00
CA ILE A 93 -25.55 20.57 4.72
C ILE A 93 -24.92 20.13 3.39
N GLY A 94 -24.52 21.07 2.52
CA GLY A 94 -23.97 20.79 1.20
C GLY A 94 -24.82 21.32 0.06
N ALA A 95 -24.45 20.99 -1.18
CA ALA A 95 -25.23 21.32 -2.38
C ALA A 95 -25.05 20.26 -3.47
N PRO A 96 -26.10 19.91 -4.24
CA PRO A 96 -26.08 18.77 -5.17
C PRO A 96 -25.16 18.99 -6.37
N SER A 97 -24.71 20.22 -6.60
CA SER A 97 -23.70 20.50 -7.63
C SER A 97 -22.26 20.34 -7.12
N VAL A 98 -22.02 20.10 -5.82
CA VAL A 98 -20.72 19.61 -5.32
C VAL A 98 -20.77 18.10 -5.45
N VAL A 99 -19.91 17.57 -6.32
CA VAL A 99 -19.76 16.14 -6.52
C VAL A 99 -18.50 15.68 -5.79
N ILE A 100 -18.64 14.64 -4.98
CA ILE A 100 -17.55 13.91 -4.33
C ILE A 100 -17.35 12.62 -5.12
N ALA A 101 -16.24 12.51 -5.83
CA ALA A 101 -15.88 11.26 -6.51
C ALA A 101 -15.33 10.26 -5.51
N TYR A 102 -15.96 9.09 -5.41
CA TYR A 102 -15.54 8.00 -4.54
C TYR A 102 -14.86 6.92 -5.37
N ILE A 103 -13.61 6.57 -5.02
CA ILE A 103 -12.79 5.63 -5.79
C ILE A 103 -12.35 4.49 -4.88
N GLU A 104 -12.73 3.25 -5.26
CA GLU A 104 -12.36 1.99 -4.60
C GLU A 104 -12.88 0.78 -5.44
N ALA A 105 -13.48 -0.23 -4.78
CA ALA A 105 -13.96 -1.51 -5.27
C ALA A 105 -15.37 -1.46 -5.91
N GLY A 106 -15.99 -0.28 -5.92
CA GLY A 106 -17.35 -0.10 -6.42
C GLY A 106 -18.45 -0.21 -5.36
N ILE A 107 -19.57 0.44 -5.64
CA ILE A 107 -20.76 0.48 -4.78
C ILE A 107 -21.46 -0.88 -4.79
N ASN A 108 -22.01 -1.31 -3.65
CA ASN A 108 -22.74 -2.57 -3.54
C ASN A 108 -24.25 -2.34 -3.44
N TRP A 109 -24.97 -2.50 -4.56
CA TRP A 109 -26.43 -2.38 -4.61
C TRP A 109 -27.18 -3.59 -4.03
N HIS A 110 -26.48 -4.69 -3.74
CA HIS A 110 -27.05 -5.92 -3.17
C HIS A 110 -26.99 -5.95 -1.63
N HIS A 111 -26.35 -4.95 -1.01
CA HIS A 111 -26.28 -4.81 0.43
C HIS A 111 -27.50 -4.06 0.98
N GLY A 112 -27.96 -4.39 2.19
CA GLY A 112 -29.22 -3.88 2.75
C GLY A 112 -29.24 -2.38 3.03
N ASP A 113 -28.08 -1.74 3.06
CA ASP A 113 -27.90 -0.31 3.32
C ASP A 113 -27.85 0.53 2.04
N ALA A 114 -27.91 -0.08 0.84
CA ALA A 114 -27.77 0.63 -0.43
C ALA A 114 -28.82 1.74 -0.64
N GLN A 115 -29.97 1.63 0.03
CA GLN A 115 -31.02 2.65 0.04
C GLN A 115 -30.53 4.01 0.58
N GLU A 116 -29.51 4.05 1.45
CA GLU A 116 -28.89 5.30 1.94
C GLU A 116 -28.17 6.09 0.84
N LEU A 117 -27.81 5.41 -0.24
CA LEU A 117 -26.97 5.95 -1.32
C LEU A 117 -27.73 6.11 -2.63
N ALA A 118 -28.87 5.42 -2.83
CA ALA A 118 -29.60 5.39 -4.10
C ALA A 118 -29.94 6.78 -4.66
N ASN A 119 -30.31 7.74 -3.79
CA ASN A 119 -30.62 9.12 -4.18
C ASN A 119 -29.42 10.07 -4.11
N LYS A 120 -28.26 9.58 -3.69
CA LYS A 120 -27.03 10.36 -3.48
C LYS A 120 -26.07 10.30 -4.63
N VAL A 121 -26.25 9.34 -5.53
CA VAL A 121 -25.34 9.13 -6.65
C VAL A 121 -25.65 10.06 -7.83
N TYR A 122 -24.60 10.61 -8.43
CA TYR A 122 -24.59 11.50 -9.57
C TYR A 122 -24.98 10.75 -10.86
N LEU A 123 -25.88 11.35 -11.65
CA LEU A 123 -26.18 10.90 -13.01
C LEU A 123 -25.64 11.86 -14.08
N ASN A 124 -24.96 11.30 -15.08
CA ASN A 124 -24.50 12.03 -16.26
C ASN A 124 -25.67 12.34 -17.20
N ARG A 125 -26.13 13.60 -17.18
CA ARG A 125 -27.18 14.10 -18.10
C ARG A 125 -26.80 13.98 -19.58
N GLY A 126 -25.51 13.94 -19.89
CA GLY A 126 -24.98 13.80 -21.25
C GLY A 126 -25.37 12.47 -21.90
N GLU A 127 -25.41 11.43 -21.09
CA GLU A 127 -25.66 10.03 -21.48
C GLU A 127 -27.12 9.60 -21.39
N LEU A 128 -28.01 10.45 -20.86
CA LEU A 128 -29.38 10.04 -20.55
C LEU A 128 -30.45 10.84 -21.31
N PRO A 129 -31.54 10.21 -21.76
CA PRO A 129 -32.75 10.93 -22.16
C PRO A 129 -33.51 11.45 -20.93
N PRO A 130 -34.29 12.54 -21.01
CA PRO A 130 -35.16 12.95 -19.89
C PRO A 130 -36.14 11.84 -19.47
N PRO A 131 -36.51 11.77 -18.16
CA PRO A 131 -37.55 10.86 -17.67
C PRO A 131 -38.92 11.07 -18.34
N LEU A 132 -39.66 9.97 -18.55
CA LEU A 132 -40.96 9.99 -19.25
C LEU A 132 -42.15 10.39 -18.38
N CYS A 133 -42.14 10.05 -17.08
CA CYS A 133 -43.28 10.25 -16.17
C CYS A 133 -44.59 9.61 -16.67
N ASP A 134 -44.51 8.37 -17.18
CA ASP A 134 -45.62 7.68 -17.85
C ASP A 134 -46.27 6.57 -16.99
N ARG A 135 -45.64 6.16 -15.88
CA ARG A 135 -46.29 5.34 -14.84
C ARG A 135 -47.22 6.18 -13.95
N SER A 136 -46.78 7.37 -13.58
CA SER A 136 -47.53 8.37 -12.80
C SER A 136 -47.11 9.79 -13.18
N PRO A 137 -47.98 10.81 -13.05
CA PRO A 137 -47.60 12.19 -13.33
C PRO A 137 -46.56 12.73 -12.34
N CYS A 138 -45.38 13.13 -12.84
CA CYS A 138 -44.39 13.85 -12.05
C CYS A 138 -44.67 15.37 -11.95
N VAL A 139 -43.91 16.07 -11.10
CA VAL A 139 -44.02 17.52 -10.87
C VAL A 139 -43.58 18.32 -12.10
N ASN A 140 -42.49 17.93 -12.75
CA ASN A 140 -41.90 18.61 -13.91
C ASN A 140 -41.73 17.67 -15.12
N PRO A 141 -42.79 17.26 -15.82
CA PRO A 141 -42.69 16.33 -16.95
C PRO A 141 -41.76 16.83 -18.06
N GLY A 142 -40.83 15.98 -18.52
CA GLY A 142 -39.83 16.31 -19.55
C GLY A 142 -38.64 17.13 -19.05
N SER A 143 -38.56 17.41 -17.75
CA SER A 143 -37.35 17.88 -17.06
C SER A 143 -36.50 16.69 -16.61
N TYR A 144 -35.19 16.89 -16.44
CA TYR A 144 -34.33 15.91 -15.78
C TYR A 144 -34.60 15.84 -14.27
N ASP A 145 -34.86 16.98 -13.63
CA ASP A 145 -35.43 17.05 -12.28
C ASP A 145 -36.96 16.92 -12.43
N ALA A 146 -37.43 15.68 -12.50
CA ALA A 146 -38.81 15.33 -12.79
C ALA A 146 -39.67 15.40 -11.52
N ASN A 147 -39.11 15.04 -10.37
CA ASN A 147 -39.80 15.07 -9.08
C ASN A 147 -39.87 16.48 -8.46
N GLY A 148 -39.07 17.44 -8.93
CA GLY A 148 -39.07 18.84 -8.52
C GLY A 148 -38.32 19.13 -7.22
N ASP A 149 -37.42 18.25 -6.77
CA ASP A 149 -36.63 18.40 -5.54
C ASP A 149 -35.34 19.23 -5.74
N GLY A 150 -34.98 19.55 -6.99
CA GLY A 150 -33.80 20.33 -7.36
C GLY A 150 -32.51 19.52 -7.50
N VAL A 151 -32.59 18.19 -7.39
CA VAL A 151 -31.52 17.22 -7.61
C VAL A 151 -31.79 16.50 -8.94
N PHE A 152 -30.77 15.86 -9.51
CA PHE A 152 -30.96 14.94 -10.63
C PHE A 152 -30.28 13.61 -10.29
N ASN A 153 -31.08 12.59 -10.01
CA ASN A 153 -30.64 11.28 -9.52
C ASN A 153 -31.60 10.16 -9.96
N ALA A 154 -31.41 8.94 -9.45
CA ALA A 154 -32.25 7.78 -9.81
C ALA A 154 -33.75 7.98 -9.46
N ALA A 155 -34.07 8.77 -8.43
CA ALA A 155 -35.44 9.04 -8.02
C ALA A 155 -36.29 9.70 -9.13
N ASP A 156 -35.65 10.49 -10.02
CA ASP A 156 -36.32 11.13 -11.16
C ASP A 156 -36.84 10.13 -12.19
N TYR A 157 -36.30 8.90 -12.22
CA TYR A 157 -36.72 7.84 -13.13
C TYR A 157 -37.72 6.85 -12.52
N ALA A 158 -38.14 7.01 -11.26
CA ALA A 158 -39.04 6.07 -10.59
C ALA A 158 -40.37 5.85 -11.35
N ASP A 159 -40.90 6.91 -11.98
CA ASP A 159 -42.12 6.90 -12.78
C ASP A 159 -41.89 6.71 -14.30
N ASP A 160 -40.68 6.28 -14.71
CA ASP A 160 -40.31 5.98 -16.09
C ASP A 160 -40.54 4.50 -16.43
N SER A 161 -41.38 4.21 -17.41
CA SER A 161 -41.67 2.83 -17.82
C SER A 161 -40.47 2.05 -18.35
N ARG A 162 -39.39 2.73 -18.77
CA ARG A 162 -38.17 2.12 -19.29
C ARG A 162 -37.25 1.58 -18.19
N VAL A 163 -37.35 2.12 -16.97
CA VAL A 163 -36.49 1.76 -15.83
C VAL A 163 -37.26 0.85 -14.88
N GLY A 164 -36.76 -0.34 -14.60
CA GLY A 164 -37.28 -1.23 -13.56
C GLY A 164 -36.21 -1.53 -12.53
N ASP A 165 -36.60 -2.14 -11.42
CA ASP A 165 -35.67 -2.74 -10.45
C ASP A 165 -35.09 -4.02 -11.10
N PHE A 166 -33.97 -3.86 -11.82
CA PHE A 166 -33.34 -4.91 -12.62
C PHE A 166 -32.43 -5.80 -11.78
N ASN A 167 -31.83 -5.26 -10.70
CA ASN A 167 -30.99 -6.01 -9.77
C ASN A 167 -31.83 -6.71 -8.66
N GLY A 168 -33.08 -6.31 -8.47
CA GLY A 168 -34.04 -6.95 -7.57
C GLY A 168 -33.88 -6.54 -6.09
N ASN A 169 -33.21 -5.41 -5.81
CA ASN A 169 -32.96 -4.95 -4.44
C ASN A 169 -34.14 -4.18 -3.82
N GLY A 170 -35.18 -3.89 -4.59
CA GLY A 170 -36.41 -3.24 -4.14
C GLY A 170 -36.40 -1.71 -4.16
N VAL A 171 -35.33 -1.07 -4.66
CA VAL A 171 -35.25 0.37 -4.90
C VAL A 171 -35.00 0.64 -6.39
N ILE A 172 -35.25 1.87 -6.85
CA ILE A 172 -34.77 2.30 -8.16
C ILE A 172 -33.47 3.05 -7.92
N ASP A 173 -32.37 2.47 -8.36
CA ASP A 173 -31.02 2.98 -8.12
C ASP A 173 -30.28 3.29 -9.43
N PRO A 174 -29.06 3.85 -9.37
CA PRO A 174 -28.27 4.13 -10.57
C PRO A 174 -27.93 2.92 -11.44
N GLU A 175 -27.75 1.70 -10.89
CA GLU A 175 -27.50 0.49 -11.69
C GLU A 175 -28.71 0.12 -12.54
N ASP A 176 -29.92 0.41 -12.06
CA ASP A 176 -31.14 0.26 -12.84
C ASP A 176 -31.20 1.23 -14.02
N VAL A 177 -30.81 2.49 -13.78
CA VAL A 177 -30.73 3.53 -14.81
C VAL A 177 -29.66 3.17 -15.84
N ILE A 178 -28.49 2.67 -15.40
CA ILE A 178 -27.44 2.13 -16.27
C ILE A 178 -28.03 1.01 -17.14
N THR A 179 -28.63 -0.01 -16.51
CA THR A 179 -29.19 -1.17 -17.20
C THR A 179 -30.22 -0.77 -18.26
N ALA A 180 -31.06 0.23 -17.98
CA ALA A 180 -32.06 0.73 -18.93
C ALA A 180 -31.46 1.48 -20.13
N PHE A 181 -30.32 2.15 -19.96
CA PHE A 181 -29.81 3.14 -20.93
C PHE A 181 -28.40 2.87 -21.47
N THR A 182 -27.72 1.78 -21.09
CA THR A 182 -26.45 1.30 -21.70
C THR A 182 -26.55 1.03 -23.22
N CYS A 183 -27.75 1.05 -23.81
CA CYS A 183 -27.99 0.93 -25.25
C CYS A 183 -28.75 2.14 -25.82
N TYR A 184 -28.56 3.33 -25.26
CA TYR A 184 -29.19 4.57 -25.72
C TYR A 184 -28.30 5.36 -26.66
N ASP A 185 -28.79 5.63 -27.88
CA ASP A 185 -28.15 6.53 -28.83
C ASP A 185 -28.93 7.84 -28.95
N ARG A 186 -28.35 8.92 -28.46
CA ARG A 186 -28.92 10.28 -28.50
C ARG A 186 -29.05 10.83 -29.91
N THR A 187 -28.21 10.39 -30.86
CA THR A 187 -28.24 10.85 -32.26
C THR A 187 -29.48 10.35 -32.98
N THR A 188 -29.84 9.08 -32.75
CA THR A 188 -31.05 8.48 -33.33
C THR A 188 -32.27 8.62 -32.43
N GLY A 189 -32.08 8.87 -31.13
CA GLY A 189 -33.11 8.82 -30.10
C GLY A 189 -33.58 7.39 -29.79
N SER A 190 -32.82 6.38 -30.21
CA SER A 190 -33.18 4.97 -30.04
C SER A 190 -32.73 4.46 -28.68
N VAL A 191 -33.59 3.70 -28.00
CA VAL A 191 -33.26 2.93 -26.79
C VAL A 191 -33.31 1.44 -27.16
N GLY A 192 -32.16 0.76 -27.12
CA GLY A 192 -32.05 -0.69 -27.29
C GLY A 192 -32.12 -1.44 -25.95
N GLN A 193 -32.23 -2.77 -26.01
CA GLN A 193 -32.10 -3.66 -24.85
C GLN A 193 -30.72 -4.28 -24.82
N LEU A 194 -30.08 -4.30 -23.64
CA LEU A 194 -28.83 -5.00 -23.40
C LEU A 194 -29.05 -6.52 -23.31
N SER A 195 -28.12 -7.29 -23.87
CA SER A 195 -28.10 -8.75 -23.79
C SER A 195 -26.67 -9.29 -23.83
N PHE A 196 -26.46 -10.52 -23.35
CA PHE A 196 -25.17 -11.18 -23.32
C PHE A 196 -25.20 -12.43 -24.21
N ASP A 197 -24.10 -12.68 -24.93
CA ASP A 197 -23.93 -13.95 -25.64
C ASP A 197 -23.34 -15.06 -24.75
N ALA A 198 -23.19 -16.26 -25.30
CA ALA A 198 -22.66 -17.42 -24.57
C ALA A 198 -21.20 -17.28 -24.11
N GLY A 199 -20.49 -16.23 -24.54
CA GLY A 199 -19.15 -15.87 -24.08
C GLY A 199 -19.13 -14.58 -23.26
N ASN A 200 -20.25 -14.20 -22.65
CA ASN A 200 -20.42 -12.99 -21.83
C ASN A 200 -20.12 -11.66 -22.55
N ARG A 201 -20.20 -11.64 -23.90
CA ARG A 201 -20.05 -10.37 -24.63
C ARG A 201 -21.37 -9.62 -24.68
N GLN A 202 -21.29 -8.31 -24.48
CA GLN A 202 -22.42 -7.38 -24.47
C GLN A 202 -22.93 -7.06 -25.89
N HIS A 203 -24.25 -7.00 -26.07
CA HIS A 203 -24.93 -6.68 -27.34
C HIS A 203 -26.17 -5.80 -27.12
N CYS A 204 -26.35 -4.77 -27.96
CA CYS A 204 -27.58 -3.97 -27.98
C CYS A 204 -28.56 -4.40 -29.07
N SER A 205 -29.85 -4.48 -28.72
CA SER A 205 -30.91 -4.91 -29.65
C SER A 205 -31.18 -3.92 -30.80
N ASN A 206 -30.73 -2.67 -30.68
CA ASN A 206 -30.79 -1.65 -31.72
C ASN A 206 -29.66 -1.78 -32.77
N GLY A 207 -28.70 -2.69 -32.55
CA GLY A 207 -27.57 -2.96 -33.45
C GLY A 207 -26.28 -2.22 -33.10
N ASP A 208 -26.28 -1.39 -32.05
CA ASP A 208 -25.09 -0.68 -31.59
C ASP A 208 -24.17 -1.60 -30.78
N ALA A 209 -22.87 -1.33 -30.82
CA ALA A 209 -21.95 -1.94 -29.87
C ALA A 209 -21.94 -1.10 -28.58
N VAL A 210 -22.07 -1.74 -27.42
CA VAL A 210 -22.20 -1.05 -26.12
C VAL A 210 -21.09 -0.03 -25.89
N LEU A 211 -19.84 -0.39 -26.15
CA LEU A 211 -18.69 0.50 -25.96
C LEU A 211 -18.42 1.45 -27.15
N SER A 212 -19.37 1.63 -28.08
CA SER A 212 -19.16 2.46 -29.28
C SER A 212 -19.97 3.75 -29.30
N VAL A 213 -20.94 3.91 -28.41
CA VAL A 213 -21.78 5.10 -28.31
C VAL A 213 -21.39 5.86 -27.06
N ASP A 214 -20.88 7.06 -27.28
CA ASP A 214 -20.51 8.05 -26.27
C ASP A 214 -21.32 9.31 -26.62
N ASN A 215 -22.40 9.55 -25.86
CA ASN A 215 -23.43 10.54 -26.21
C ASN A 215 -22.99 11.97 -25.89
N ASP A 216 -22.09 12.15 -24.93
CA ASP A 216 -21.55 13.46 -24.56
C ASP A 216 -20.16 13.74 -25.17
N GLY A 217 -19.51 12.72 -25.74
CA GLY A 217 -18.23 12.80 -26.44
C GLY A 217 -17.05 12.97 -25.49
N ASN A 218 -17.18 12.54 -24.24
CA ASN A 218 -16.16 12.71 -23.20
C ASN A 218 -15.07 11.63 -23.23
N GLY A 219 -15.24 10.57 -24.02
CA GLY A 219 -14.32 9.43 -24.17
C GLY A 219 -14.71 8.17 -23.41
N TYR A 220 -15.79 8.19 -22.63
CA TYR A 220 -16.25 7.09 -21.78
C TYR A 220 -17.68 6.67 -22.20
N PRO A 221 -17.81 5.64 -23.06
CA PRO A 221 -19.11 5.22 -23.60
C PRO A 221 -20.14 4.88 -22.51
N HIS A 222 -21.24 5.63 -22.46
CA HIS A 222 -22.33 5.39 -21.51
C HIS A 222 -21.95 5.48 -20.03
N ASP A 223 -21.01 6.34 -19.65
CA ASP A 223 -20.66 6.67 -18.26
C ASP A 223 -21.80 7.38 -17.49
N ILE A 224 -22.95 6.72 -17.42
CA ILE A 224 -24.23 7.19 -16.90
C ILE A 224 -24.13 7.59 -15.43
N SER A 225 -23.36 6.86 -14.63
CA SER A 225 -23.29 7.05 -13.18
C SER A 225 -21.94 6.62 -12.60
N GLY A 226 -20.87 6.91 -13.32
CA GLY A 226 -19.52 6.47 -12.97
C GLY A 226 -18.90 5.58 -14.03
N TRP A 227 -17.75 4.99 -13.68
CA TRP A 227 -16.98 4.11 -14.56
C TRP A 227 -16.27 3.02 -13.78
N ASP A 228 -16.16 1.84 -14.37
CA ASP A 228 -15.34 0.73 -13.88
C ASP A 228 -14.07 0.58 -14.72
N PHE A 229 -12.93 0.94 -14.12
CA PHE A 229 -11.60 0.77 -14.69
C PHE A 229 -11.06 -0.65 -14.53
N TYR A 230 -11.58 -1.44 -13.59
CA TYR A 230 -11.16 -2.81 -13.34
C TYR A 230 -11.70 -3.77 -14.42
N ASP A 231 -13.01 -3.73 -14.72
CA ASP A 231 -13.62 -4.54 -15.78
C ASP A 231 -13.79 -3.79 -17.12
N HIS A 232 -13.38 -2.52 -17.17
CA HIS A 232 -13.45 -1.64 -18.36
C HIS A 232 -14.87 -1.46 -18.92
N GLN A 233 -15.83 -1.06 -18.06
CA GLN A 233 -17.22 -0.83 -18.44
C GLN A 233 -17.91 0.29 -17.63
N ASN A 234 -19.18 0.59 -17.95
CA ASN A 234 -19.90 1.74 -17.38
C ASN A 234 -20.66 1.48 -16.07
N ASP A 235 -20.59 0.26 -15.54
CA ASP A 235 -21.24 -0.10 -14.28
C ASP A 235 -20.20 -0.21 -13.15
N PRO A 236 -20.05 0.82 -12.29
CA PRO A 236 -19.07 0.83 -11.21
C PRO A 236 -19.50 -0.01 -10.00
N ALA A 237 -20.59 -0.79 -10.05
CA ALA A 237 -20.98 -1.62 -8.93
C ALA A 237 -20.05 -2.83 -8.75
N THR A 238 -19.93 -3.31 -7.51
CA THR A 238 -19.28 -4.58 -7.21
C THR A 238 -20.23 -5.76 -7.47
N TYR A 239 -19.69 -6.87 -7.95
CA TYR A 239 -20.40 -8.14 -8.03
C TYR A 239 -20.28 -8.97 -6.74
N ASP A 240 -19.37 -8.59 -5.83
CA ASP A 240 -19.25 -9.27 -4.54
C ASP A 240 -20.29 -8.76 -3.56
N SER A 241 -21.36 -9.55 -3.39
CA SER A 241 -22.47 -9.14 -2.54
C SER A 241 -22.16 -9.12 -1.04
N ALA A 242 -21.02 -9.70 -0.61
CA ALA A 242 -20.57 -9.64 0.78
C ALA A 242 -19.73 -8.38 1.08
N TYR A 243 -19.36 -7.62 0.05
CA TYR A 243 -18.49 -6.45 0.18
C TYR A 243 -19.25 -5.21 0.64
N GLY A 244 -19.16 -4.86 1.93
CA GLY A 244 -19.85 -3.69 2.51
C GLY A 244 -18.98 -2.44 2.66
N HIS A 245 -17.65 -2.56 2.53
CA HIS A 245 -16.71 -1.50 2.88
C HIS A 245 -16.97 -0.20 2.10
N ALA A 246 -17.11 -0.25 0.78
CA ALA A 246 -17.38 0.92 -0.06
C ALA A 246 -18.67 1.66 0.31
N ASN A 247 -19.73 0.94 0.69
CA ASN A 247 -21.00 1.56 1.10
C ASN A 247 -20.81 2.33 2.41
N ASN A 248 -20.12 1.73 3.39
CA ASN A 248 -19.84 2.37 4.68
C ASN A 248 -19.07 3.69 4.51
N GLN A 249 -18.04 3.70 3.66
CA GLN A 249 -17.23 4.90 3.44
C GLN A 249 -17.96 5.98 2.64
N GLN A 250 -18.79 5.60 1.65
CA GLN A 250 -19.63 6.53 0.92
C GLN A 250 -20.70 7.18 1.83
N LYS A 251 -21.32 6.39 2.72
CA LYS A 251 -22.27 6.89 3.71
C LYS A 251 -21.62 7.92 4.62
N GLN A 252 -20.41 7.63 5.11
CA GLN A 252 -19.63 8.55 5.93
C GLN A 252 -19.43 9.92 5.26
N ALA A 253 -19.13 9.94 3.95
CA ALA A 253 -18.96 11.17 3.19
C ALA A 253 -20.28 11.93 2.95
N ALA A 254 -21.34 11.24 2.52
CA ALA A 254 -22.52 11.90 1.94
C ALA A 254 -23.82 11.06 1.93
N ALA A 255 -24.05 10.17 2.91
CA ALA A 255 -25.36 9.52 3.09
C ALA A 255 -26.53 10.52 3.02
N GLU A 256 -27.70 10.01 2.64
CA GLU A 256 -28.94 10.77 2.82
C GLU A 256 -29.15 11.09 4.31
N THR A 257 -29.94 12.11 4.60
CA THR A 257 -30.14 12.59 5.98
C THR A 257 -31.57 13.08 6.09
N ASP A 258 -32.18 12.87 7.25
CA ASP A 258 -33.62 13.07 7.47
C ASP A 258 -34.51 12.11 6.65
N ASN A 259 -34.06 10.86 6.46
CA ASN A 259 -34.83 9.80 5.78
C ASN A 259 -35.41 8.74 6.75
N GLY A 260 -35.09 8.83 8.05
CA GLY A 260 -35.49 7.87 9.09
C GLY A 260 -34.81 6.50 9.02
N ILE A 261 -33.67 6.39 8.33
CA ILE A 261 -32.89 5.17 8.12
C ILE A 261 -31.44 5.45 8.59
N GLU A 262 -30.79 4.44 9.18
CA GLU A 262 -29.39 4.48 9.66
C GLU A 262 -28.91 5.84 10.23
N GLY A 263 -27.94 6.51 9.58
CA GLY A 263 -27.27 7.72 10.08
C GLY A 263 -27.03 8.77 9.00
N ALA A 264 -26.63 9.97 9.43
CA ALA A 264 -26.46 11.13 8.56
C ALA A 264 -25.09 11.21 7.86
N GLY A 265 -25.05 11.74 6.63
CA GLY A 265 -23.80 12.00 5.89
C GLY A 265 -23.17 13.36 6.21
N LEU A 266 -21.83 13.47 6.16
CA LEU A 266 -21.14 14.74 6.41
C LEU A 266 -21.56 15.84 5.43
N CYS A 267 -21.50 15.58 4.13
CA CYS A 267 -22.05 16.47 3.10
C CYS A 267 -23.36 15.91 2.55
N SER A 268 -24.40 15.82 3.37
CA SER A 268 -25.71 15.23 2.99
C SER A 268 -26.38 15.89 1.78
N GLY A 269 -26.04 17.14 1.45
CA GLY A 269 -26.47 17.83 0.24
C GLY A 269 -25.62 17.59 -1.01
N CYS A 270 -24.41 17.03 -0.89
CA CYS A 270 -23.53 16.69 -2.01
C CYS A 270 -24.07 15.48 -2.80
N LEU A 271 -23.54 15.26 -4.01
CA LEU A 271 -23.72 14.00 -4.75
C LEU A 271 -22.41 13.20 -4.77
N LEU A 272 -22.51 11.88 -4.84
CA LEU A 272 -21.41 10.92 -4.97
C LEU A 272 -21.23 10.51 -6.42
N LEU A 273 -20.00 10.42 -6.90
CA LEU A 273 -19.66 9.80 -8.19
C LEU A 273 -18.87 8.52 -7.92
N PRO A 274 -19.48 7.33 -7.94
CA PRO A 274 -18.79 6.06 -7.75
C PRO A 274 -17.87 5.77 -8.93
N ILE A 275 -16.64 5.38 -8.65
CA ILE A 275 -15.65 4.95 -9.64
C ILE A 275 -15.00 3.69 -9.09
N LYS A 276 -14.97 2.64 -9.89
CA LYS A 276 -14.35 1.37 -9.52
C LYS A 276 -12.96 1.30 -10.15
N ALA A 277 -11.92 1.17 -9.33
CA ALA A 277 -10.52 1.07 -9.77
C ALA A 277 -9.97 -0.36 -9.62
N GLY A 278 -10.47 -1.13 -8.65
CA GLY A 278 -10.12 -2.53 -8.45
C GLY A 278 -11.26 -3.36 -7.90
N ALA A 279 -10.95 -4.60 -7.47
CA ALA A 279 -11.93 -5.47 -6.82
C ALA A 279 -12.12 -5.16 -5.32
N GLU A 280 -11.18 -4.43 -4.73
CA GLU A 280 -11.04 -4.04 -3.33
C GLU A 280 -10.35 -2.65 -3.29
N ALA A 281 -9.84 -2.20 -2.16
CA ALA A 281 -9.12 -0.93 -2.06
C ALA A 281 -7.66 -1.01 -2.53
N LEU A 282 -7.10 -2.20 -2.75
CA LEU A 282 -5.73 -2.33 -3.29
C LEU A 282 -5.78 -2.37 -4.81
N ASP A 283 -5.32 -1.29 -5.44
CA ASP A 283 -5.59 -1.01 -6.85
C ASP A 283 -4.33 -0.90 -7.69
N ARG A 284 -4.48 -1.16 -9.00
CA ARG A 284 -3.39 -1.00 -9.97
C ARG A 284 -3.18 0.47 -10.30
N ASP A 285 -1.91 0.88 -10.27
CA ASP A 285 -1.47 2.27 -10.42
C ASP A 285 -2.03 3.02 -11.64
N ASP A 286 -2.11 2.34 -12.79
CA ASP A 286 -2.62 2.92 -14.04
C ASP A 286 -4.15 3.00 -14.08
N ASP A 287 -4.87 2.16 -13.35
CA ASP A 287 -6.33 2.29 -13.20
C ASP A 287 -6.66 3.42 -12.22
N LEU A 288 -5.92 3.56 -11.12
CA LEU A 288 -6.03 4.70 -10.20
C LEU A 288 -5.79 6.04 -10.90
N ALA A 289 -4.69 6.16 -11.65
CA ALA A 289 -4.38 7.40 -12.37
C ALA A 289 -5.50 7.77 -13.36
N GLN A 290 -6.09 6.78 -14.05
CA GLN A 290 -7.23 7.01 -14.94
C GLN A 290 -8.51 7.38 -14.16
N ALA A 291 -8.76 6.74 -13.02
CA ALA A 291 -9.89 7.04 -12.15
C ALA A 291 -9.84 8.49 -11.63
N TRP A 292 -8.67 8.97 -11.21
CA TRP A 292 -8.49 10.37 -10.80
C TRP A 292 -8.74 11.36 -11.94
N LEU A 293 -8.24 11.06 -13.13
CA LEU A 293 -8.49 11.90 -14.32
C LEU A 293 -9.97 11.93 -14.70
N PHE A 294 -10.63 10.78 -14.66
CA PHE A 294 -12.06 10.66 -14.92
C PHE A 294 -12.90 11.44 -13.89
N ALA A 295 -12.55 11.38 -12.60
CA ALA A 295 -13.22 12.14 -11.56
C ALA A 295 -13.18 13.66 -11.85
N VAL A 296 -12.00 14.18 -12.21
CA VAL A 296 -11.83 15.61 -12.55
C VAL A 296 -12.65 15.97 -13.79
N ASP A 297 -12.55 15.18 -14.86
CA ASP A 297 -13.25 15.43 -16.13
C ASP A 297 -14.77 15.32 -15.99
N SER A 298 -15.25 14.49 -15.06
CA SER A 298 -16.67 14.33 -14.70
C SER A 298 -17.20 15.47 -13.82
N GLY A 299 -16.35 16.43 -13.45
CA GLY A 299 -16.74 17.62 -12.70
C GLY A 299 -16.73 17.45 -11.17
N ALA A 300 -15.99 16.48 -10.64
CA ALA A 300 -15.80 16.34 -9.20
C ALA A 300 -15.21 17.62 -8.60
N SER A 301 -15.73 18.01 -7.43
CA SER A 301 -15.15 19.10 -6.61
C SER A 301 -14.16 18.55 -5.59
N VAL A 302 -14.38 17.31 -5.16
CA VAL A 302 -13.53 16.57 -4.24
C VAL A 302 -13.37 15.14 -4.74
N ILE A 303 -12.17 14.60 -4.65
CA ILE A 303 -11.88 13.18 -4.84
C ILE A 303 -11.64 12.57 -3.45
N THR A 304 -12.27 11.44 -3.16
CA THR A 304 -11.94 10.57 -2.04
C THR A 304 -11.46 9.24 -2.62
N SER A 305 -10.14 9.03 -2.61
CA SER A 305 -9.51 7.79 -3.03
C SER A 305 -9.30 6.91 -1.81
N VAL A 306 -10.24 6.02 -1.53
CA VAL A 306 -10.12 5.11 -0.38
C VAL A 306 -9.32 3.89 -0.82
N THR A 307 -8.06 4.11 -1.18
CA THR A 307 -7.26 3.15 -1.92
C THR A 307 -5.87 3.00 -1.31
N ALA A 308 -5.28 1.83 -1.48
CA ALA A 308 -3.87 1.56 -1.28
C ALA A 308 -3.23 1.37 -2.67
N ASP A 309 -2.07 2.00 -2.86
CA ASP A 309 -1.36 2.00 -4.13
C ASP A 309 -0.42 0.80 -4.20
N LEU A 310 -0.47 0.00 -5.27
CA LEU A 310 0.49 -1.09 -5.52
C LEU A 310 1.90 -0.57 -5.84
N GLY A 311 2.02 0.65 -6.36
CA GLY A 311 3.26 1.25 -6.84
C GLY A 311 3.13 2.75 -7.08
N TYR A 312 4.24 3.42 -7.41
CA TYR A 312 4.26 4.87 -7.65
C TYR A 312 4.78 5.25 -9.01
N THR A 313 3.86 5.72 -9.85
CA THR A 313 4.16 6.03 -11.25
C THR A 313 4.22 7.53 -11.53
N SER A 314 4.98 7.88 -12.56
CA SER A 314 4.94 9.21 -13.16
C SER A 314 3.55 9.54 -13.70
N PHE A 315 2.73 8.55 -14.08
CA PHE A 315 1.35 8.76 -14.54
C PHE A 315 0.44 9.23 -13.40
N MET A 316 0.50 8.58 -12.23
CA MET A 316 -0.20 9.01 -11.00
C MET A 316 0.23 10.42 -10.59
N ARG A 317 1.54 10.70 -10.58
CA ARG A 317 2.08 12.05 -10.31
C ARG A 317 1.45 13.13 -11.20
N GLN A 318 1.30 12.84 -12.50
CA GLN A 318 0.70 13.76 -13.47
C GLN A 318 -0.82 13.92 -13.25
N ALA A 319 -1.52 12.85 -12.87
CA ALA A 319 -2.95 12.90 -12.56
C ALA A 319 -3.23 13.73 -11.29
N VAL A 320 -2.40 13.63 -10.26
CA VAL A 320 -2.47 14.48 -9.06
C VAL A 320 -2.26 15.96 -9.40
N GLU A 321 -1.27 16.29 -10.24
CA GLU A 321 -1.10 17.67 -10.73
C GLU A 321 -2.29 18.15 -11.56
N TYR A 322 -2.89 17.27 -12.36
CA TYR A 322 -4.07 17.58 -13.14
C TYR A 322 -5.24 17.95 -12.22
N ALA A 323 -5.50 17.15 -11.18
CA ALA A 323 -6.53 17.45 -10.18
C ALA A 323 -6.27 18.78 -9.47
N TRP A 324 -5.04 19.01 -8.99
CA TRP A 324 -4.66 20.25 -8.33
C TRP A 324 -4.82 21.47 -9.24
N GLY A 325 -4.39 21.38 -10.50
CA GLY A 325 -4.51 22.43 -11.51
C GLY A 325 -5.96 22.79 -11.87
N HIS A 326 -6.90 21.85 -11.67
CA HIS A 326 -8.34 22.08 -11.85
C HIS A 326 -9.04 22.54 -10.56
N GLY A 327 -8.30 22.71 -9.46
CA GLY A 327 -8.82 23.16 -8.18
C GLY A 327 -9.65 22.10 -7.45
N VAL A 328 -9.51 20.83 -7.81
CA VAL A 328 -10.14 19.68 -7.16
C VAL A 328 -9.33 19.31 -5.92
N VAL A 329 -10.01 19.16 -4.78
CA VAL A 329 -9.36 18.69 -3.54
C VAL A 329 -9.33 17.18 -3.57
N MET A 330 -8.18 16.57 -3.29
CA MET A 330 -8.05 15.12 -3.19
C MET A 330 -7.72 14.73 -1.75
N ALA A 331 -8.50 13.81 -1.20
CA ALA A 331 -8.19 13.07 0.01
C ALA A 331 -7.94 11.61 -0.40
N GLU A 332 -6.94 11.00 0.20
CA GLU A 332 -6.58 9.61 -0.06
C GLU A 332 -6.14 8.92 1.23
N SER A 333 -6.21 7.59 1.23
CA SER A 333 -5.80 6.79 2.39
C SER A 333 -4.29 6.87 2.62
N SER A 334 -3.90 6.83 3.89
CA SER A 334 -2.53 6.58 4.34
C SER A 334 -2.34 5.06 4.49
N ASN A 335 -2.46 4.50 5.69
CA ASN A 335 -2.49 3.06 5.98
C ASN A 335 -2.95 2.81 7.43
N ASP A 336 -3.32 1.58 7.76
CA ASP A 336 -3.74 1.17 9.13
C ASP A 336 -2.68 0.32 9.85
N PHE A 337 -1.41 0.74 9.78
CA PHE A 337 -0.26 0.01 10.32
C PHE A 337 0.44 0.68 11.52
N ASP A 338 -0.07 1.81 12.02
CA ASP A 338 0.57 2.65 13.06
C ASP A 338 2.03 3.01 12.73
N SER A 339 2.29 3.32 11.46
CA SER A 339 3.61 3.55 10.90
C SER A 339 3.81 4.97 10.40
N THR A 340 5.07 5.29 10.09
CA THR A 340 5.47 6.51 9.36
C THR A 340 5.74 6.21 7.90
N ASP A 341 5.03 5.23 7.34
CA ASP A 341 5.17 4.84 5.95
C ASP A 341 4.69 5.96 5.02
N HIS A 342 5.18 5.93 3.79
CA HIS A 342 4.81 6.90 2.78
C HIS A 342 3.77 6.30 1.83
N GLN A 343 2.72 5.62 2.31
CA GLN A 343 1.64 5.13 1.45
C GLN A 343 0.75 6.25 0.91
N GLY A 344 0.39 6.15 -0.36
CA GLY A 344 -0.60 6.97 -1.07
C GLY A 344 -0.52 8.45 -0.70
N SER A 345 -1.51 8.91 0.06
CA SER A 345 -1.66 10.30 0.47
C SER A 345 -0.46 10.88 1.24
N MET A 346 0.33 10.05 1.93
CA MET A 346 1.53 10.52 2.62
C MET A 346 2.65 10.87 1.63
N PHE A 347 2.62 10.33 0.41
CA PHE A 347 3.63 10.54 -0.62
C PHE A 347 3.28 11.64 -1.62
N TRP A 348 2.07 11.62 -2.15
CA TRP A 348 1.67 12.49 -3.26
C TRP A 348 1.55 13.96 -2.83
N PRO A 349 2.13 14.93 -3.56
CA PRO A 349 1.92 16.34 -3.24
C PRO A 349 0.45 16.74 -3.41
N HIS A 350 -0.01 17.74 -2.66
CA HIS A 350 -1.37 18.29 -2.74
C HIS A 350 -2.51 17.38 -2.23
N VAL A 351 -2.22 16.13 -1.94
CA VAL A 351 -3.20 15.16 -1.44
C VAL A 351 -3.30 15.27 0.09
N LEU A 352 -4.53 15.20 0.61
CA LEU A 352 -4.81 15.24 2.04
C LEU A 352 -4.84 13.82 2.61
N PRO A 353 -3.98 13.49 3.59
CA PRO A 353 -3.97 12.16 4.17
C PRO A 353 -5.13 11.88 5.13
N GLY A 354 -5.65 10.65 5.07
CA GLY A 354 -6.56 10.11 6.08
C GLY A 354 -5.85 9.85 7.42
N ASN A 355 -6.29 10.52 8.48
CA ASN A 355 -5.82 10.30 9.86
C ASN A 355 -6.99 10.56 10.84
N GLY A 356 -7.20 9.63 11.79
CA GLY A 356 -8.44 9.54 12.57
C GLY A 356 -8.30 9.93 14.04
N LEU A 357 -9.36 10.54 14.59
CA LEU A 357 -9.56 10.79 16.01
C LEU A 357 -10.77 10.01 16.52
N VAL A 358 -10.58 9.36 17.66
CA VAL A 358 -11.61 8.60 18.37
C VAL A 358 -11.65 9.00 19.84
N THR A 359 -12.61 8.42 20.57
CA THR A 359 -12.60 8.45 22.03
C THR A 359 -11.43 7.63 22.58
N ASN A 360 -10.85 8.04 23.71
CA ASN A 360 -9.82 7.22 24.37
C ASN A 360 -10.32 5.86 24.88
N SER A 361 -11.62 5.64 24.80
CA SER A 361 -12.39 4.48 25.27
C SER A 361 -13.01 3.71 24.09
N ASN A 362 -12.63 4.04 22.85
CA ASN A 362 -13.16 3.39 21.66
C ASN A 362 -12.93 1.87 21.73
N GLY A 363 -13.91 1.09 21.28
CA GLY A 363 -13.93 -0.37 21.38
C GLY A 363 -14.35 -0.96 22.74
N LEU A 364 -14.61 -0.13 23.77
CA LEU A 364 -15.17 -0.61 25.04
C LEU A 364 -16.69 -0.79 25.01
N PRO A 365 -17.24 -1.75 25.78
CA PRO A 365 -18.69 -1.91 25.92
C PRO A 365 -19.32 -0.72 26.65
N ALA A 366 -20.57 -0.42 26.30
CA ALA A 366 -21.38 0.73 26.73
C ALA A 366 -21.02 1.38 28.08
N GLY A 367 -21.46 0.78 29.20
CA GLY A 367 -21.32 1.39 30.52
C GLY A 367 -19.88 1.66 30.92
N LEU A 368 -18.95 0.83 30.45
CA LEU A 368 -17.52 1.00 30.67
C LEU A 368 -16.95 2.12 29.80
N ALA A 369 -17.27 2.14 28.51
CA ALA A 369 -16.86 3.21 27.59
C ALA A 369 -17.27 4.59 28.13
N ASN A 370 -18.53 4.73 28.56
CA ASN A 370 -19.06 5.95 29.14
C ASN A 370 -18.28 6.43 30.38
N ALA A 371 -17.85 5.49 31.23
CA ALA A 371 -17.10 5.80 32.45
C ALA A 371 -15.62 6.15 32.18
N GLU A 372 -14.99 5.49 31.20
CA GLU A 372 -13.58 5.66 30.87
C GLU A 372 -13.31 6.79 29.87
N THR A 373 -14.34 7.32 29.21
CA THR A 373 -14.18 8.44 28.25
C THR A 373 -13.81 9.72 28.98
N VAL A 374 -12.59 10.21 28.72
CA VAL A 374 -12.06 11.49 29.21
C VAL A 374 -11.74 12.48 28.10
N THR A 375 -11.59 12.00 26.86
CA THR A 375 -11.29 12.84 25.68
C THR A 375 -11.85 12.22 24.40
N TYR A 376 -12.12 13.10 23.42
CA TYR A 376 -12.52 12.77 22.05
C TYR A 376 -11.42 13.19 21.04
N ARG A 377 -10.20 13.39 21.53
CA ARG A 377 -9.03 13.83 20.74
C ARG A 377 -7.91 12.81 20.72
N ALA A 378 -8.18 11.53 21.01
CA ALA A 378 -7.17 10.50 20.88
C ALA A 378 -6.96 10.17 19.40
N ARG A 379 -5.71 10.19 18.91
CA ARG A 379 -5.39 9.60 17.60
C ARG A 379 -5.77 8.12 17.66
N SER A 380 -6.29 7.60 16.55
CA SER A 380 -6.47 6.17 16.39
C SER A 380 -5.14 5.42 16.46
N ASP A 381 -5.15 4.23 17.05
CA ASP A 381 -4.04 3.30 17.18
C ASP A 381 -3.75 2.58 15.84
N TYR A 382 -4.51 2.85 14.77
CA TYR A 382 -4.32 2.27 13.42
C TYR A 382 -3.64 3.22 12.45
N THR A 383 -4.15 4.45 12.34
CA THR A 383 -3.86 5.30 11.19
C THR A 383 -2.39 5.71 11.16
N SER A 384 -1.74 5.55 10.02
CA SER A 384 -0.40 6.07 9.77
C SER A 384 -0.34 7.59 9.93
N TRP A 385 0.85 8.08 10.27
CA TRP A 385 1.10 9.48 10.59
C TRP A 385 2.49 9.88 10.14
N GLY A 386 2.74 11.17 9.97
CA GLY A 386 4.04 11.59 9.46
C GLY A 386 4.07 13.05 9.07
N THR A 387 5.19 13.46 8.46
CA THR A 387 5.43 14.87 8.19
C THR A 387 4.55 15.50 7.11
N HIS A 388 3.85 14.70 6.31
CA HIS A 388 2.85 15.18 5.36
C HIS A 388 1.44 15.32 5.96
N ASN A 389 1.19 14.78 7.16
CA ASN A 389 -0.13 14.83 7.79
C ASN A 389 -0.64 16.27 7.95
N MET A 390 -1.87 16.54 7.51
CA MET A 390 -2.50 17.86 7.56
C MET A 390 -3.55 17.98 8.67
N PHE A 391 -4.41 16.99 8.85
CA PHE A 391 -5.55 17.04 9.77
C PHE A 391 -5.79 15.66 10.39
N SER A 392 -6.30 15.65 11.63
CA SER A 392 -6.88 14.44 12.21
C SER A 392 -8.37 14.65 12.38
N VAL A 393 -9.18 13.91 11.63
CA VAL A 393 -10.64 14.07 11.61
C VAL A 393 -11.30 13.17 12.65
N SER A 394 -12.39 13.63 13.26
CA SER A 394 -13.16 12.77 14.16
C SER A 394 -13.95 11.73 13.37
N THR A 395 -13.92 10.49 13.87
CA THR A 395 -14.50 9.29 13.27
C THR A 395 -15.10 8.41 14.36
N GLN A 396 -15.89 7.42 13.99
CA GLN A 396 -16.49 6.45 14.90
C GLN A 396 -15.58 5.25 15.17
N GLY A 397 -14.96 4.66 14.13
CA GLY A 397 -14.06 3.50 14.23
C GLY A 397 -12.57 3.86 14.19
N GLY A 398 -12.20 4.96 13.53
CA GLY A 398 -10.83 5.46 13.54
C GLY A 398 -9.89 4.80 12.53
N THR A 399 -10.41 4.09 11.53
CA THR A 399 -9.58 3.58 10.43
C THR A 399 -9.21 4.71 9.47
N THR A 400 -8.19 4.47 8.65
CA THR A 400 -7.81 5.37 7.57
C THR A 400 -8.90 5.42 6.51
N SER A 401 -9.54 4.27 6.24
CA SER A 401 -10.64 4.17 5.28
C SER A 401 -11.88 4.97 5.68
N GLU A 402 -12.12 5.20 6.97
CA GLU A 402 -13.19 6.07 7.48
C GLU A 402 -12.73 7.54 7.57
N SER A 403 -11.45 7.77 7.87
CA SER A 403 -10.88 9.12 7.98
C SER A 403 -10.82 9.84 6.62
N THR A 404 -10.48 9.12 5.56
CA THR A 404 -10.38 9.65 4.19
C THR A 404 -11.69 10.25 3.65
N PRO A 405 -12.82 9.52 3.62
CA PRO A 405 -14.12 10.06 3.22
C PRO A 405 -14.60 11.15 4.19
N THR A 406 -14.19 11.10 5.46
CA THR A 406 -14.48 12.16 6.44
C THR A 406 -13.79 13.48 6.07
N VAL A 407 -12.50 13.44 5.69
CA VAL A 407 -11.78 14.61 5.16
C VAL A 407 -12.48 15.15 3.91
N ALA A 408 -12.86 14.25 2.98
CA ALA A 408 -13.55 14.63 1.76
C ALA A 408 -14.92 15.27 2.02
N GLY A 409 -15.72 14.73 2.95
CA GLY A 409 -17.00 15.28 3.38
C GLY A 409 -16.86 16.68 3.97
N VAL A 410 -15.87 16.90 4.83
CA VAL A 410 -15.54 18.24 5.37
C VAL A 410 -15.20 19.21 4.24
N MET A 411 -14.37 18.81 3.28
CA MET A 411 -14.01 19.67 2.15
C MET A 411 -15.22 19.94 1.23
N GLY A 412 -16.09 18.95 1.01
CA GLY A 412 -17.34 19.09 0.28
C GLY A 412 -18.28 20.12 0.91
N LEU A 413 -18.43 20.10 2.24
CA LEU A 413 -19.20 21.10 2.99
C LEU A 413 -18.61 22.51 2.87
N VAL A 414 -17.31 22.65 3.09
CA VAL A 414 -16.61 23.96 3.04
C VAL A 414 -16.69 24.56 1.64
N LEU A 415 -16.47 23.75 0.60
CA LEU A 415 -16.62 24.18 -0.79
C LEU A 415 -18.06 24.53 -1.12
N SER A 416 -19.05 23.73 -0.70
CA SER A 416 -20.48 24.01 -0.87
C SER A 416 -20.85 25.37 -0.31
N PHE A 417 -20.46 25.66 0.93
CA PHE A 417 -20.74 26.93 1.60
C PHE A 417 -20.00 28.11 0.93
N GLY A 418 -18.76 27.88 0.47
CA GLY A 418 -17.91 28.87 -0.20
C GLY A 418 -18.32 29.24 -1.63
N ARG A 419 -19.33 28.58 -2.22
CA ARG A 419 -19.76 28.82 -3.62
C ARG A 419 -20.16 30.24 -3.91
N ALA A 420 -20.85 30.90 -2.97
CA ALA A 420 -21.31 32.28 -3.14
C ALA A 420 -20.15 33.28 -3.32
N ILE A 421 -18.93 32.89 -2.96
CA ILE A 421 -17.71 33.69 -3.11
C ILE A 421 -16.67 33.02 -4.01
N SER A 422 -17.07 32.00 -4.78
CA SER A 422 -16.21 31.20 -5.66
C SER A 422 -14.94 30.71 -4.95
N LEU A 423 -15.10 30.14 -3.75
CA LEU A 423 -13.99 29.54 -3.00
C LEU A 423 -13.35 28.41 -3.82
N THR A 424 -12.04 28.43 -3.94
CA THR A 424 -11.26 27.37 -4.63
C THR A 424 -10.85 26.27 -3.67
N GLY A 425 -10.50 25.07 -4.19
CA GLY A 425 -9.97 23.96 -3.38
C GLY A 425 -8.77 24.36 -2.51
N PRO A 426 -7.71 24.97 -3.07
CA PRO A 426 -6.58 25.46 -2.29
C PRO A 426 -6.99 26.47 -1.21
N GLU A 427 -7.89 27.42 -1.48
CA GLU A 427 -8.39 28.34 -0.45
C GLU A 427 -9.18 27.59 0.65
N ALA A 428 -9.96 26.57 0.31
CA ALA A 428 -10.71 25.77 1.28
C ALA A 428 -9.79 25.03 2.26
N ILE A 429 -8.71 24.41 1.76
CA ILE A 429 -7.68 23.76 2.61
C ILE A 429 -7.08 24.79 3.58
N GLN A 430 -6.78 25.99 3.10
CA GLN A 430 -6.17 27.03 3.92
C GLN A 430 -7.15 27.58 4.98
N VAL A 431 -8.44 27.71 4.64
CA VAL A 431 -9.50 28.04 5.62
C VAL A 431 -9.56 26.98 6.71
N VAL A 432 -9.66 25.69 6.35
CA VAL A 432 -9.73 24.60 7.33
C VAL A 432 -8.49 24.57 8.22
N ARG A 433 -7.28 24.80 7.67
CA ARG A 433 -6.05 24.94 8.48
C ARG A 433 -6.15 26.08 9.48
N ALA A 434 -6.60 27.25 9.04
CA ALA A 434 -6.66 28.45 9.88
C ALA A 434 -7.70 28.32 11.00
N THR A 435 -8.72 27.48 10.81
CA THR A 435 -9.81 27.29 11.79
C THR A 435 -9.74 25.96 12.53
N ALA A 436 -8.78 25.07 12.22
CA ALA A 436 -8.63 23.79 12.90
C ALA A 436 -8.34 23.94 14.40
N SER A 437 -8.98 23.09 15.17
CA SER A 437 -8.82 22.90 16.60
C SER A 437 -7.48 22.25 16.91
N ARG A 438 -6.49 23.05 17.34
CA ARG A 438 -5.14 22.58 17.67
C ARG A 438 -5.17 21.51 18.77
N ILE A 439 -4.34 20.47 18.62
CA ILE A 439 -4.19 19.38 19.60
C ILE A 439 -2.79 19.48 20.21
N THR A 440 -2.70 20.12 21.38
CA THR A 440 -1.42 20.42 22.05
C THR A 440 -1.26 19.73 23.40
N ASP A 441 -2.19 18.86 23.77
CA ASP A 441 -2.20 18.20 25.08
C ASP A 441 -1.21 17.03 25.10
N PRO A 442 -0.11 17.13 25.87
CA PRO A 442 0.91 16.08 25.94
C PRO A 442 0.46 14.87 26.77
N THR A 443 -0.72 14.92 27.41
CA THR A 443 -1.26 13.84 28.26
C THR A 443 -2.19 12.89 27.51
N LEU A 444 -2.48 13.19 26.24
CA LEU A 444 -3.25 12.30 25.37
C LEU A 444 -2.53 10.95 25.20
N PRO A 445 -3.28 9.86 24.96
CA PRO A 445 -2.72 8.54 24.69
C PRO A 445 -1.59 8.56 23.65
N TRP A 446 -1.83 9.25 22.53
CA TRP A 446 -0.79 9.73 21.63
C TRP A 446 -0.48 11.20 21.95
N PRO A 447 0.73 11.53 22.44
CA PRO A 447 1.01 12.88 22.93
C PRO A 447 0.89 13.95 21.85
N GLY A 448 0.10 15.00 22.09
CA GLY A 448 0.15 16.24 21.32
C GLY A 448 1.38 17.08 21.68
N SER A 449 1.67 18.12 20.89
CA SER A 449 2.77 19.04 21.19
C SER A 449 2.39 20.51 20.95
N PRO A 450 3.09 21.48 21.59
CA PRO A 450 2.83 22.90 21.37
C PRO A 450 3.11 23.33 19.92
N GLY A 451 2.44 24.40 19.48
CA GLY A 451 2.59 24.97 18.14
C GLY A 451 1.34 24.81 17.29
N ASP A 452 1.42 25.27 16.04
CA ASP A 452 0.30 25.21 15.10
C ASP A 452 0.16 23.85 14.42
N TRP A 453 1.23 23.07 14.35
CA TRP A 453 1.26 21.77 13.70
C TRP A 453 2.08 20.79 14.52
N ASN A 454 1.67 19.53 14.55
CA ASN A 454 2.46 18.45 15.11
C ASN A 454 2.37 17.15 14.28
N LEU A 455 3.32 16.25 14.51
CA LEU A 455 3.59 15.07 13.70
C LEU A 455 2.48 14.01 13.80
N GLN A 456 1.83 13.92 14.96
CA GLN A 456 0.76 12.95 15.23
C GLN A 456 -0.59 13.43 14.69
N TYR A 457 -0.86 14.74 14.77
CA TYR A 457 -2.19 15.32 14.57
C TYR A 457 -2.31 16.35 13.45
N GLY A 458 -1.23 16.61 12.71
CA GLY A 458 -1.17 17.69 11.73
C GLY A 458 -1.47 19.04 12.36
N TYR A 459 -2.32 19.84 11.72
CA TYR A 459 -2.85 21.11 12.24
C TYR A 459 -4.00 20.95 13.26
N GLY A 460 -4.36 19.70 13.60
CA GLY A 460 -5.41 19.36 14.55
C GLY A 460 -6.73 18.96 13.90
N ARG A 461 -7.80 18.97 14.71
CA ARG A 461 -9.15 18.57 14.30
C ARG A 461 -9.83 19.66 13.49
N PRO A 462 -10.36 19.40 12.28
CA PRO A 462 -11.15 20.41 11.56
C PRO A 462 -12.32 20.93 12.39
N ASN A 463 -12.55 22.25 12.36
CA ASN A 463 -13.72 22.88 12.96
C ASN A 463 -14.57 23.53 11.85
N VAL A 464 -15.66 22.85 11.48
CA VAL A 464 -16.49 23.20 10.32
C VAL A 464 -17.29 24.47 10.55
N ASP A 465 -17.82 24.66 11.76
CA ASP A 465 -18.55 25.89 12.13
C ASP A 465 -17.65 27.13 12.02
N LEU A 466 -16.43 27.07 12.58
CA LEU A 466 -15.47 28.17 12.46
C LEU A 466 -15.02 28.41 11.02
N ALA A 467 -14.85 27.35 10.21
CA ALA A 467 -14.54 27.48 8.79
C ALA A 467 -15.65 28.24 8.04
N MET A 468 -16.92 27.90 8.26
CA MET A 468 -18.06 28.57 7.65
C MET A 468 -18.22 30.01 8.13
N GLN A 469 -17.99 30.29 9.42
CA GLN A 469 -17.97 31.66 9.94
C GLN A 469 -16.88 32.50 9.26
N ALA A 470 -15.67 31.95 9.09
CA ALA A 470 -14.58 32.62 8.39
C ALA A 470 -14.96 32.92 6.93
N ILE A 471 -15.58 31.97 6.23
CA ILE A 471 -16.05 32.17 4.85
C ILE A 471 -17.12 33.26 4.77
N GLN A 472 -18.12 33.24 5.66
CA GLN A 472 -19.17 34.26 5.71
C GLN A 472 -18.60 35.66 5.95
N ALA A 473 -17.60 35.77 6.82
CA ALA A 473 -16.86 37.00 7.10
C ALA A 473 -15.86 37.39 6.01
N ARG A 474 -15.64 36.53 5.00
CA ARG A 474 -14.60 36.67 3.96
C ARG A 474 -13.17 36.70 4.53
N HIS A 475 -12.96 36.04 5.66
CA HIS A 475 -11.67 35.80 6.28
C HIS A 475 -11.00 34.57 5.64
N ILE A 476 -10.63 34.71 4.36
CA ILE A 476 -10.03 33.62 3.58
C ILE A 476 -8.51 33.81 3.56
N PRO A 477 -7.72 32.83 4.02
CA PRO A 477 -6.27 32.95 3.99
C PRO A 477 -5.70 32.96 2.56
N PRO A 478 -4.53 33.58 2.36
CA PRO A 478 -3.74 33.38 1.16
C PRO A 478 -3.43 31.90 0.90
N VAL A 479 -3.04 31.57 -0.33
CA VAL A 479 -2.65 30.23 -0.75
C VAL A 479 -1.14 30.19 -0.97
N ALA A 480 -0.54 29.09 -0.52
CA ALA A 480 0.87 28.78 -0.71
C ALA A 480 0.99 27.29 -1.05
N TRP A 481 1.88 26.93 -1.98
CA TRP A 481 2.33 25.55 -2.13
C TRP A 481 3.77 25.46 -2.64
N ILE A 482 4.44 24.33 -2.40
CA ILE A 482 5.82 24.02 -2.79
C ILE A 482 5.77 23.04 -3.96
N ASP A 483 6.35 23.45 -5.08
CA ASP A 483 6.44 22.65 -6.31
C ASP A 483 7.68 21.73 -6.29
N SER A 484 8.75 22.16 -5.61
CA SER A 484 10.00 21.39 -5.50
C SER A 484 10.79 21.76 -4.24
N PRO A 485 11.58 20.85 -3.67
CA PRO A 485 11.75 19.44 -4.06
C PRO A 485 10.53 18.57 -3.72
N ASP A 486 10.49 17.36 -4.28
CA ASP A 486 9.48 16.36 -3.94
C ASP A 486 9.50 16.01 -2.44
N TRP A 487 8.41 15.43 -1.93
CA TRP A 487 8.38 14.85 -0.60
C TRP A 487 9.51 13.83 -0.44
N TYR A 488 10.12 13.82 0.76
CA TYR A 488 11.13 12.83 1.18
C TYR A 488 12.39 12.79 0.29
N ARG A 489 12.72 13.91 -0.35
CA ARG A 489 13.96 14.02 -1.12
C ARG A 489 15.18 13.94 -0.19
N LEU A 490 16.14 13.09 -0.51
CA LEU A 490 17.37 12.86 0.24
C LEU A 490 18.53 13.61 -0.43
N TYR A 491 19.29 14.34 0.37
CA TYR A 491 20.48 15.06 -0.06
C TYR A 491 21.68 14.69 0.82
N ASP A 492 22.78 14.29 0.18
CA ASP A 492 24.09 14.13 0.82
C ASP A 492 24.87 15.46 0.73
N PRO A 493 25.15 16.15 1.86
CA PRO A 493 25.89 17.43 1.87
C PRO A 493 27.34 17.34 1.38
N THR A 494 27.92 16.14 1.31
CA THR A 494 29.27 15.93 0.76
C THR A 494 29.27 15.95 -0.77
N GLN A 495 28.11 15.70 -1.39
CA GLN A 495 27.92 15.64 -2.85
C GLN A 495 27.13 16.85 -3.36
N THR A 496 26.17 17.34 -2.57
CA THR A 496 25.28 18.46 -2.91
C THR A 496 25.57 19.66 -2.02
N GLY A 497 25.84 20.82 -2.62
CA GLY A 497 26.07 22.06 -1.85
C GLY A 497 24.80 22.83 -1.49
N THR A 498 23.73 22.68 -2.27
CA THR A 498 22.53 23.52 -2.17
C THR A 498 21.27 22.80 -2.58
N VAL A 499 20.14 23.16 -1.97
CA VAL A 499 18.79 22.71 -2.36
C VAL A 499 17.99 23.91 -2.83
N THR A 500 17.46 23.86 -4.05
CA THR A 500 16.54 24.90 -4.55
C THR A 500 15.11 24.51 -4.19
N VAL A 501 14.43 25.43 -3.51
CA VAL A 501 13.02 25.31 -3.16
C VAL A 501 12.24 26.25 -4.07
N SER A 502 11.26 25.72 -4.79
CA SER A 502 10.35 26.49 -5.64
C SER A 502 8.91 26.25 -5.21
N GLY A 503 8.05 27.24 -5.45
CA GLY A 503 6.66 27.16 -5.06
C GLY A 503 5.83 28.29 -5.64
N HIS A 504 4.56 28.28 -5.28
CA HIS A 504 3.57 29.25 -5.71
C HIS A 504 3.01 30.02 -4.52
N VAL A 505 2.74 31.31 -4.74
CA VAL A 505 2.12 32.20 -3.76
C VAL A 505 0.99 32.99 -4.41
N GLU A 506 -0.15 33.04 -3.74
CA GLU A 506 -1.32 33.75 -4.24
C GLU A 506 -2.14 34.33 -3.08
N ASP A 507 -2.63 35.55 -3.27
CA ASP A 507 -3.72 36.10 -2.46
C ASP A 507 -4.68 36.83 -3.39
N ARG A 508 -5.74 36.13 -3.80
CA ARG A 508 -6.78 36.62 -4.73
C ARG A 508 -7.65 37.70 -4.10
N ARG A 509 -7.68 37.74 -2.78
CA ARG A 509 -8.63 38.53 -1.99
C ARG A 509 -7.95 39.75 -1.37
N SER A 510 -6.62 39.86 -1.46
CA SER A 510 -5.86 40.99 -0.96
C SER A 510 -6.29 42.32 -1.57
N THR A 511 -6.42 43.32 -0.71
CA THR A 511 -6.59 44.73 -1.11
C THR A 511 -5.31 45.54 -0.95
N SER A 512 -4.30 45.02 -0.25
CA SER A 512 -3.06 45.72 0.08
C SER A 512 -1.78 44.99 -0.38
N GLY A 513 -1.94 43.84 -1.04
CA GLY A 513 -0.86 42.93 -1.41
C GLY A 513 -0.45 42.02 -0.26
N TYR A 514 0.47 41.10 -0.54
CA TYR A 514 1.00 40.13 0.41
C TYR A 514 2.54 40.18 0.46
N ARG A 515 3.11 39.58 1.50
CA ARG A 515 4.53 39.21 1.61
C ARG A 515 4.66 37.70 1.72
N TRP A 516 5.77 37.13 1.29
CA TRP A 516 6.01 35.70 1.40
C TRP A 516 7.42 35.42 1.92
N GLN A 517 7.59 34.26 2.53
CA GLN A 517 8.87 33.78 3.03
C GLN A 517 9.03 32.28 2.83
N LEU A 518 10.23 31.88 2.41
CA LEU A 518 10.70 30.49 2.36
C LEU A 518 11.67 30.26 3.50
N GLN A 519 11.41 29.19 4.25
CA GLN A 519 12.12 28.88 5.50
C GLN A 519 12.46 27.40 5.60
N TYR A 520 13.53 27.08 6.34
CA TYR A 520 13.83 25.71 6.75
C TYR A 520 14.02 25.62 8.27
N GLY A 521 13.75 24.45 8.83
CA GLY A 521 13.99 24.10 10.23
C GLY A 521 14.51 22.67 10.34
N LEU A 522 15.30 22.39 11.39
CA LEU A 522 15.85 21.05 11.63
C LEU A 522 14.86 20.21 12.43
N GLY A 523 14.64 18.97 11.98
CA GLY A 523 13.65 18.05 12.51
C GLY A 523 12.28 18.14 11.82
N PRO A 524 11.39 17.17 12.11
CA PRO A 524 10.01 17.16 11.60
C PRO A 524 9.11 18.22 12.24
N GLN A 525 9.48 18.70 13.44
CA GLN A 525 8.74 19.71 14.22
C GLN A 525 9.68 20.82 14.72
N PRO A 526 10.19 21.69 13.84
CA PRO A 526 11.17 22.68 14.25
C PRO A 526 10.55 23.83 15.07
N ASP A 527 11.11 24.08 16.25
CA ASP A 527 10.79 25.25 17.08
C ASP A 527 11.39 26.56 16.51
N THR A 528 12.37 26.45 15.63
CA THR A 528 13.09 27.58 15.05
C THR A 528 13.15 27.47 13.54
N TRP A 529 12.88 28.59 12.86
CA TRP A 529 12.82 28.67 11.41
C TRP A 529 13.83 29.68 10.88
N THR A 530 14.61 29.27 9.89
CA THR A 530 15.57 30.12 9.19
C THR A 530 15.01 30.55 7.84
N THR A 531 14.72 31.83 7.67
CA THR A 531 14.30 32.39 6.38
C THR A 531 15.49 32.51 5.44
N PHE A 532 15.41 31.87 4.27
CA PHE A 532 16.46 31.91 3.24
C PHE A 532 16.04 32.66 1.97
N ALA A 533 14.74 32.86 1.76
CA ALA A 533 14.23 33.75 0.72
C ALA A 533 12.92 34.42 1.17
N SER A 534 12.64 35.61 0.64
CA SER A 534 11.40 36.33 0.90
C SER A 534 11.10 37.33 -0.22
N GLY A 535 9.85 37.79 -0.28
CA GLY A 535 9.43 38.82 -1.22
C GLY A 535 8.02 39.31 -0.96
N SER A 536 7.44 40.00 -1.94
CA SER A 536 6.07 40.51 -1.90
C SER A 536 5.40 40.47 -3.27
N GLY A 537 4.07 40.59 -3.28
CA GLY A 537 3.24 40.52 -4.47
C GLY A 537 1.83 41.06 -4.27
N ARG A 538 1.04 41.07 -5.36
CA ARG A 538 -0.38 41.50 -5.39
C ARG A 538 -1.28 40.56 -6.20
N GLY A 539 -0.73 39.46 -6.72
CA GLY A 539 -1.43 38.45 -7.52
C GLY A 539 -0.62 37.14 -7.55
N PRO A 540 -1.10 36.11 -8.25
CA PRO A 540 -0.44 34.81 -8.32
C PRO A 540 1.00 34.93 -8.82
N LYS A 541 1.94 34.21 -8.20
CA LYS A 541 3.35 34.29 -8.55
C LYS A 541 4.11 33.03 -8.15
N ASN A 542 4.97 32.54 -9.04
CA ASN A 542 5.96 31.52 -8.70
C ASN A 542 7.18 32.18 -8.02
N VAL A 543 7.67 31.54 -6.98
CA VAL A 543 8.78 32.00 -6.14
C VAL A 543 9.81 30.90 -5.97
N SER A 544 11.04 31.29 -5.66
CA SER A 544 12.12 30.34 -5.42
C SER A 544 13.14 30.89 -4.44
N GLY A 545 13.85 29.99 -3.78
CA GLY A 545 14.98 30.29 -2.92
C GLY A 545 15.94 29.09 -2.85
N THR A 546 17.11 29.29 -2.28
CA THR A 546 18.12 28.23 -2.19
C THR A 546 18.62 28.08 -0.76
N VAL A 547 18.48 26.88 -0.21
CA VAL A 547 19.08 26.46 1.06
C VAL A 547 20.54 26.09 0.79
N GLN A 548 21.47 26.64 1.57
CA GLN A 548 22.88 26.26 1.53
C GLN A 548 23.09 25.08 2.49
N LEU A 549 23.42 23.88 2.02
CA LEU A 549 23.54 22.72 2.91
C LEU A 549 24.68 22.86 3.92
N SER A 550 25.68 23.71 3.62
CA SER A 550 26.73 24.08 4.59
C SER A 550 26.21 24.84 5.82
N SER A 551 24.97 25.35 5.82
CA SER A 551 24.34 25.96 7.00
C SER A 551 23.67 24.95 7.94
N ILE A 552 23.63 23.67 7.56
CA ILE A 552 23.17 22.56 8.41
C ILE A 552 24.41 21.89 9.03
N PRO A 553 24.51 21.83 10.37
CA PRO A 553 25.72 21.33 11.02
C PRO A 553 25.93 19.84 10.76
N ALA A 554 27.18 19.40 10.59
CA ALA A 554 27.50 17.98 10.40
C ALA A 554 27.01 17.10 11.56
N SER A 555 26.93 17.64 12.78
CA SER A 555 26.34 16.94 13.93
C SER A 555 24.84 16.59 13.77
N PHE A 556 24.19 17.06 12.70
CA PHE A 556 22.82 16.69 12.34
C PHE A 556 22.81 15.55 11.30
N TRP A 557 23.56 15.69 10.21
CA TRP A 557 23.44 14.84 9.01
C TRP A 557 24.54 13.79 8.82
N ASP A 558 25.70 13.94 9.46
CA ASP A 558 26.85 13.03 9.30
C ASP A 558 26.68 11.83 10.23
N ASP A 559 26.49 10.63 9.66
CA ASP A 559 26.27 9.39 10.41
C ASP A 559 27.44 9.08 11.36
N LEU A 560 28.67 9.52 11.04
CA LEU A 560 29.81 9.36 11.95
C LEU A 560 29.70 10.20 13.23
N GLN A 561 28.94 11.30 13.20
CA GLN A 561 28.74 12.20 14.35
C GLN A 561 27.39 12.01 15.02
N ASN A 562 26.38 11.64 14.25
CA ASN A 562 25.03 11.35 14.71
C ASN A 562 24.53 10.04 14.08
N PRO A 563 25.01 8.87 14.56
CA PRO A 563 24.66 7.59 13.97
C PRO A 563 23.15 7.35 13.98
N TYR A 564 22.62 6.73 12.93
CA TYR A 564 21.24 6.30 12.91
C TYR A 564 20.96 5.26 14.00
N ARG A 565 19.79 5.35 14.62
CA ARG A 565 19.39 4.46 15.72
C ARG A 565 17.97 4.00 15.52
N MET A 566 17.71 2.75 15.88
CA MET A 566 16.34 2.24 15.98
C MET A 566 15.61 2.99 17.11
N SER A 567 14.36 3.36 16.86
CA SER A 567 13.44 3.88 17.86
C SER A 567 13.16 2.83 18.93
N VAL A 568 13.03 3.29 20.17
CA VAL A 568 12.67 2.44 21.32
C VAL A 568 11.37 2.88 21.99
N THR A 569 10.64 3.79 21.36
CA THR A 569 9.36 4.30 21.87
C THR A 569 8.25 4.06 20.87
N LYS A 570 7.01 4.14 21.35
CA LYS A 570 5.84 4.02 20.49
C LYS A 570 5.70 5.13 19.44
N THR A 571 6.36 6.27 19.61
CA THR A 571 6.24 7.40 18.69
C THR A 571 7.31 7.38 17.59
N LEU A 572 8.02 6.28 17.41
CA LEU A 572 8.99 6.08 16.32
C LEU A 572 9.98 7.25 16.16
N GLU A 573 10.56 7.74 17.26
CA GLU A 573 11.20 9.06 17.37
C GLU A 573 12.43 9.30 16.49
N THR A 574 13.02 8.24 15.91
CA THR A 574 14.19 8.31 15.06
C THR A 574 13.89 8.16 13.57
N THR A 575 12.66 7.80 13.17
CA THR A 575 12.25 7.69 11.74
C THR A 575 12.58 8.96 10.95
N GLU A 576 12.39 10.12 11.59
CA GLU A 576 12.62 11.45 11.03
C GLU A 576 13.94 12.10 11.52
N GLN A 577 14.94 11.29 11.93
CA GLN A 577 16.19 11.76 12.56
C GLN A 577 16.95 12.80 11.70
N TYR A 578 16.91 12.64 10.38
CA TYR A 578 17.64 13.48 9.42
C TYR A 578 16.73 14.45 8.66
N THR A 579 15.49 14.63 9.12
CA THR A 579 14.48 15.42 8.41
C THR A 579 14.70 16.91 8.58
N VAL A 580 14.66 17.64 7.46
CA VAL A 580 14.64 19.09 7.40
C VAL A 580 13.28 19.51 6.88
N SER A 581 12.51 20.17 7.74
CA SER A 581 11.23 20.76 7.35
C SER A 581 11.46 22.04 6.57
N LEU A 582 10.87 22.13 5.38
CA LEU A 582 10.74 23.34 4.58
C LEU A 582 9.34 23.92 4.79
N ARG A 583 9.23 25.24 4.63
CA ARG A 583 7.96 25.96 4.79
C ARG A 583 7.89 27.17 3.88
N LEU A 584 6.77 27.31 3.17
CA LEU A 584 6.41 28.49 2.41
C LEU A 584 5.22 29.16 3.08
N GLN A 585 5.38 30.41 3.52
CA GLN A 585 4.30 31.21 4.09
C GLN A 585 3.99 32.41 3.20
N VAL A 586 2.70 32.71 3.06
CA VAL A 586 2.17 33.89 2.38
C VAL A 586 1.32 34.67 3.36
N ILE A 587 1.64 35.92 3.60
CA ILE A 587 1.04 36.75 4.63
C ILE A 587 0.39 37.96 3.96
N ASP A 588 -0.93 38.08 4.06
CA ASP A 588 -1.66 39.27 3.60
C ASP A 588 -1.25 40.49 4.44
N ASN A 589 -0.93 41.60 3.78
CA ASN A 589 -0.41 42.77 4.48
C ASN A 589 -1.48 43.45 5.35
N ALA A 590 -2.76 43.35 4.99
CA ALA A 590 -3.84 43.97 5.75
C ALA A 590 -4.20 43.14 6.99
N ASN A 591 -4.03 41.82 6.92
CA ASN A 591 -4.45 40.88 7.97
C ASN A 591 -3.27 40.16 8.65
N ALA A 592 -2.05 40.67 8.54
CA ALA A 592 -0.82 39.98 8.98
C ALA A 592 -0.77 39.55 10.47
N SER A 593 -1.62 40.10 11.33
CA SER A 593 -1.75 39.74 12.75
C SER A 593 -2.89 38.75 13.04
N GLU A 594 -3.72 38.47 12.05
CA GLU A 594 -4.90 37.61 12.20
C GLU A 594 -4.58 36.15 11.85
N PRO A 595 -5.25 35.17 12.46
CA PRO A 595 -5.09 33.75 12.13
C PRO A 595 -5.33 33.44 10.64
N TRP A 596 -6.26 34.15 10.01
CA TRP A 596 -6.57 34.03 8.58
C TRP A 596 -5.70 34.92 7.68
N GLY A 597 -4.73 35.65 8.25
CA GLY A 597 -3.82 36.48 7.48
C GLY A 597 -2.70 35.70 6.78
N THR A 598 -2.54 34.41 7.08
CA THR A 598 -1.40 33.59 6.64
C THR A 598 -1.82 32.30 5.96
N GLY A 599 -1.39 32.16 4.71
CA GLY A 599 -1.29 30.92 3.95
C GLY A 599 0.00 30.17 4.25
N GLU A 600 -0.03 28.84 4.30
CA GLU A 600 1.15 28.01 4.55
C GLU A 600 1.06 26.65 3.85
N GLU A 601 2.22 26.19 3.34
CA GLU A 601 2.50 24.77 3.06
C GLU A 601 3.87 24.39 3.68
N ARG A 602 4.03 23.11 3.98
CA ARG A 602 5.24 22.48 4.49
C ARG A 602 5.69 21.35 3.56
N ARG A 603 6.99 21.05 3.57
CA ARG A 603 7.60 19.96 2.81
C ARG A 603 8.72 19.33 3.63
N SER A 604 8.86 18.01 3.62
CA SER A 604 10.00 17.33 4.25
C SER A 604 11.02 16.85 3.24
N ILE A 605 12.29 17.05 3.56
CA ILE A 605 13.44 16.45 2.89
C ILE A 605 14.34 15.78 3.94
N ALA A 606 15.14 14.80 3.55
CA ALA A 606 16.18 14.23 4.39
C ALA A 606 17.56 14.81 4.00
N VAL A 607 18.41 15.04 5.00
CA VAL A 607 19.80 15.46 4.80
C VAL A 607 20.70 14.52 5.58
N HIS A 608 21.41 13.63 4.88
CA HIS A 608 22.15 12.53 5.50
C HIS A 608 23.37 12.12 4.65
N HIS A 609 24.46 11.72 5.33
CA HIS A 609 25.63 11.09 4.73
C HIS A 609 26.03 9.85 5.53
N ASP A 610 26.04 8.70 4.88
CA ASP A 610 26.60 7.44 5.40
C ASP A 610 27.90 7.12 4.63
N PRO A 611 29.06 7.08 5.30
CA PRO A 611 30.34 6.82 4.65
C PRO A 611 30.52 5.36 4.18
N SER A 612 29.64 4.44 4.58
CA SER A 612 29.64 3.04 4.12
C SER A 612 28.87 2.83 2.83
N LEU A 613 28.13 3.83 2.34
CA LEU A 613 27.57 3.80 1.00
C LEU A 613 28.67 3.66 -0.04
N LEU A 614 28.43 2.85 -1.07
CA LEU A 614 29.32 2.78 -2.22
C LEU A 614 29.40 4.15 -2.91
N PRO A 615 30.55 4.52 -3.52
CA PRO A 615 30.74 5.84 -4.10
C PRO A 615 29.65 6.25 -5.09
N GLY A 616 28.90 7.30 -4.74
CA GLY A 616 27.83 7.85 -5.57
C GLY A 616 26.44 7.25 -5.34
N PHE A 617 26.29 6.33 -4.40
CA PHE A 617 24.99 5.94 -3.86
C PHE A 617 24.52 6.90 -2.74
N PRO A 618 23.21 6.96 -2.46
CA PRO A 618 22.13 6.28 -3.18
C PRO A 618 21.88 6.87 -4.58
N LEU A 619 21.41 6.04 -5.50
CA LEU A 619 20.89 6.47 -6.80
C LEU A 619 19.40 6.83 -6.68
N ARG A 620 18.92 7.69 -7.57
CA ARG A 620 17.50 8.05 -7.65
C ARG A 620 16.97 7.72 -9.04
N LEU A 621 15.92 6.89 -9.08
CA LEU A 621 15.19 6.52 -10.29
C LEU A 621 14.13 7.55 -10.67
N GLY A 622 13.47 8.13 -9.67
CA GLY A 622 12.24 8.90 -9.85
C GLY A 622 11.28 8.52 -8.75
N HIS A 623 10.12 7.98 -9.13
CA HIS A 623 9.19 7.30 -8.23
C HIS A 623 9.23 5.79 -8.58
N GLY A 624 8.80 4.91 -7.68
CA GLY A 624 8.49 3.53 -8.10
C GLY A 624 9.62 2.51 -8.01
N GLY A 625 10.48 2.60 -6.98
CA GLY A 625 11.53 1.60 -6.70
C GLY A 625 10.99 0.37 -5.98
N ASP A 626 9.89 -0.20 -6.47
CA ASP A 626 9.16 -1.27 -5.80
C ASP A 626 9.93 -2.60 -5.95
N SER A 627 10.17 -3.13 -7.16
CA SER A 627 10.85 -4.43 -7.38
C SER A 627 12.24 -4.55 -6.74
N GLN A 628 12.54 -5.70 -6.12
CA GLN A 628 13.90 -6.03 -5.67
C GLN A 628 14.92 -6.10 -6.84
N ALA A 629 16.16 -5.66 -6.59
CA ALA A 629 17.29 -5.84 -7.49
C ALA A 629 17.87 -7.26 -7.47
N THR A 630 17.96 -7.88 -8.63
CA THR A 630 18.72 -9.12 -8.84
C THR A 630 20.15 -8.75 -9.24
N LEU A 631 21.14 -9.35 -8.57
CA LEU A 631 22.56 -9.00 -8.76
C LEU A 631 23.25 -10.03 -9.65
N VAL A 632 23.70 -9.63 -10.84
CA VAL A 632 24.25 -10.55 -11.86
C VAL A 632 25.28 -9.86 -12.75
N ASP A 633 26.28 -10.60 -13.25
CA ASP A 633 27.18 -10.10 -14.31
C ASP A 633 26.50 -10.26 -15.69
N LEU A 634 25.54 -9.38 -16.01
CA LEU A 634 24.61 -9.57 -17.12
C LEU A 634 25.32 -9.57 -18.48
N GLN A 635 26.30 -8.67 -18.67
CA GLN A 635 27.05 -8.52 -19.92
C GLN A 635 28.49 -9.08 -19.86
N GLY A 636 28.86 -9.78 -18.79
CA GLY A 636 30.21 -10.35 -18.65
C GLY A 636 31.30 -9.29 -18.43
N SER A 637 30.94 -8.16 -17.81
CA SER A 637 31.83 -7.05 -17.43
C SER A 637 32.82 -7.49 -16.35
N GLY A 638 32.43 -8.51 -15.57
CA GLY A 638 33.16 -9.04 -14.45
C GLY A 638 32.84 -8.34 -13.13
N HIS A 639 31.67 -7.75 -12.97
CA HIS A 639 31.14 -7.27 -11.70
C HIS A 639 29.62 -7.43 -11.73
N LEU A 640 28.94 -7.33 -10.59
CA LEU A 640 27.50 -7.63 -10.54
C LEU A 640 26.69 -6.37 -10.82
N ASP A 641 25.97 -6.35 -11.93
CA ASP A 641 25.01 -5.33 -12.31
C ASP A 641 23.71 -5.46 -11.47
N LEU A 642 23.06 -4.34 -11.21
CA LEU A 642 21.76 -4.29 -10.52
C LEU A 642 20.64 -4.34 -11.57
N VAL A 643 19.85 -5.42 -11.59
CA VAL A 643 18.75 -5.60 -12.56
C VAL A 643 17.41 -5.66 -11.82
N PHE A 644 16.44 -4.82 -12.20
CA PHE A 644 15.11 -4.73 -11.55
C PHE A 644 14.08 -4.05 -12.46
N GLY A 645 12.79 -4.23 -12.16
CA GLY A 645 11.69 -3.48 -12.77
C GLY A 645 11.33 -2.21 -11.99
N ASP A 646 10.60 -1.29 -12.61
CA ASP A 646 9.96 -0.17 -11.92
C ASP A 646 8.46 -0.07 -12.28
N THR A 647 7.73 0.75 -11.53
CA THR A 647 6.29 0.93 -11.73
C THR A 647 5.95 1.88 -12.89
N ASP A 648 6.92 2.59 -13.45
CA ASP A 648 6.78 3.27 -14.76
C ASP A 648 6.90 2.29 -15.95
N GLY A 649 7.15 1.00 -15.67
CA GLY A 649 7.19 -0.10 -16.63
C GLY A 649 8.55 -0.25 -17.33
N PHE A 650 9.61 0.28 -16.74
CA PHE A 650 10.99 0.05 -17.18
C PHE A 650 11.58 -1.18 -16.50
N VAL A 651 12.52 -1.81 -17.19
CA VAL A 651 13.47 -2.77 -16.60
C VAL A 651 14.85 -2.18 -16.75
N HIS A 652 15.55 -2.06 -15.64
CA HIS A 652 16.87 -1.44 -15.52
C HIS A 652 17.97 -2.49 -15.46
N ALA A 653 19.16 -2.14 -15.93
CA ALA A 653 20.38 -2.90 -15.66
C ALA A 653 21.52 -1.91 -15.44
N ILE A 654 21.83 -1.63 -14.18
CA ILE A 654 22.76 -0.57 -13.78
C ILE A 654 24.10 -1.17 -13.37
N ASP A 655 25.17 -0.71 -14.00
CA ASP A 655 26.55 -1.04 -13.60
C ASP A 655 26.91 -0.30 -12.29
N PRO A 656 27.29 -1.01 -11.21
CA PRO A 656 27.60 -0.37 -9.92
C PRO A 656 28.85 0.51 -9.96
N VAL A 657 29.78 0.27 -10.88
CA VAL A 657 31.04 1.02 -11.00
C VAL A 657 30.80 2.35 -11.70
N THR A 658 30.14 2.32 -12.86
CA THR A 658 29.89 3.52 -13.65
C THR A 658 28.64 4.27 -13.20
N ARG A 659 27.69 3.57 -12.56
CA ARG A 659 26.34 4.04 -12.18
C ARG A 659 25.50 4.47 -13.38
N LEU A 660 25.79 3.86 -14.52
CA LEU A 660 25.06 4.06 -15.76
C LEU A 660 24.37 2.75 -16.14
N GLU A 661 23.28 2.88 -16.88
CA GLU A 661 22.63 1.76 -17.54
C GLU A 661 23.61 1.07 -18.48
N LEU A 662 23.53 -0.26 -18.52
CA LEU A 662 24.26 -1.07 -19.49
C LEU A 662 23.84 -0.72 -20.92
N ALA A 663 24.69 -1.05 -21.88
CA ALA A 663 24.37 -0.81 -23.28
C ALA A 663 23.12 -1.61 -23.68
N GLY A 664 22.09 -0.90 -24.16
CA GLY A 664 20.78 -1.48 -24.51
C GLY A 664 19.68 -1.29 -23.45
N TRP A 665 20.03 -0.73 -22.29
CA TRP A 665 19.14 -0.54 -21.14
C TRP A 665 18.90 0.97 -20.84
N PRO A 666 17.81 1.33 -20.15
CA PRO A 666 16.72 0.45 -19.71
C PRO A 666 15.85 0.03 -20.91
N VAL A 667 15.14 -1.08 -20.75
CA VAL A 667 14.06 -1.49 -21.67
C VAL A 667 12.71 -1.19 -21.02
N HIS A 668 11.62 -1.32 -21.77
CA HIS A 668 10.28 -1.03 -21.27
C HIS A 668 9.28 -2.11 -21.66
N THR A 669 8.22 -2.24 -20.87
CA THR A 669 7.05 -3.08 -21.15
C THR A 669 6.21 -2.48 -22.28
N ALA A 670 5.06 -3.09 -22.59
CA ALA A 670 4.12 -2.52 -23.54
C ALA A 670 3.55 -1.18 -23.03
N PRO A 671 3.17 -0.25 -23.91
CA PRO A 671 2.53 1.00 -23.49
C PRO A 671 1.23 0.75 -22.75
N THR A 672 1.01 1.48 -21.65
CA THR A 672 -0.24 1.49 -20.89
C THR A 672 -1.41 1.84 -21.80
N GLN A 673 -2.44 1.00 -21.81
CA GLN A 673 -3.66 1.26 -22.57
C GLN A 673 -4.61 2.09 -21.70
N VAL A 674 -4.91 3.30 -22.14
CA VAL A 674 -5.84 4.19 -21.44
C VAL A 674 -7.18 4.29 -22.16
N THR A 675 -8.25 4.43 -21.38
CA THR A 675 -9.61 4.63 -21.89
C THR A 675 -9.71 5.95 -22.67
N LYS A 676 -9.10 7.01 -22.12
CA LYS A 676 -9.03 8.34 -22.70
C LYS A 676 -7.62 8.90 -22.61
N SER A 677 -7.15 9.53 -23.68
CA SER A 677 -5.88 10.25 -23.68
C SER A 677 -6.06 11.71 -23.24
N HIS A 678 -5.16 12.19 -22.38
CA HIS A 678 -5.16 13.58 -21.89
C HIS A 678 -3.97 14.35 -22.46
N ALA A 679 -4.21 15.59 -22.88
CA ALA A 679 -3.16 16.42 -23.46
C ALA A 679 -2.09 16.76 -22.40
N GLY A 680 -0.83 16.43 -22.68
CA GLY A 680 0.29 16.71 -21.78
C GLY A 680 0.48 15.68 -20.67
N ILE A 681 -0.33 14.62 -20.64
CA ILE A 681 -0.18 13.50 -19.71
C ILE A 681 0.32 12.28 -20.49
N SER A 682 1.39 11.67 -20.00
CA SER A 682 1.96 10.44 -20.56
C SER A 682 1.63 9.24 -19.66
N PRO A 683 0.81 8.28 -20.13
CA PRO A 683 0.46 7.07 -19.37
C PRO A 683 1.61 6.10 -19.11
N GLY A 684 2.75 6.25 -19.81
CA GLY A 684 3.91 5.39 -19.62
C GLY A 684 3.71 3.97 -20.16
N TYR A 685 4.25 3.00 -19.44
CA TYR A 685 4.25 1.57 -19.80
C TYR A 685 3.64 0.74 -18.65
N GLU A 686 3.32 -0.52 -18.93
CA GLU A 686 2.69 -1.43 -17.96
C GLU A 686 3.60 -1.62 -16.72
N PRO A 687 3.12 -1.31 -15.49
CA PRO A 687 3.94 -1.33 -14.28
C PRO A 687 4.54 -2.70 -13.95
N ILE A 688 5.73 -2.73 -13.34
CA ILE A 688 6.37 -3.92 -12.77
C ILE A 688 6.59 -3.69 -11.27
N VAL A 689 5.86 -4.43 -10.44
CA VAL A 689 5.98 -4.40 -8.97
C VAL A 689 6.77 -5.60 -8.46
N ALA A 690 6.49 -6.79 -9.01
CA ALA A 690 7.08 -8.05 -8.58
C ALA A 690 8.60 -8.09 -8.84
N PRO A 691 9.39 -8.70 -7.94
CA PRO A 691 10.79 -9.01 -8.20
C PRO A 691 10.97 -9.78 -9.51
N ILE A 692 12.03 -9.44 -10.25
CA ILE A 692 12.38 -10.12 -11.50
C ILE A 692 13.23 -11.37 -11.22
N ALA A 693 13.35 -12.24 -12.23
CA ALA A 693 14.30 -13.36 -12.21
C ALA A 693 15.30 -13.28 -13.37
N VAL A 694 16.51 -13.78 -13.16
CA VAL A 694 17.59 -13.78 -14.16
C VAL A 694 18.28 -15.15 -14.22
N GLY A 695 18.35 -15.75 -15.40
CA GLY A 695 18.99 -17.06 -15.56
C GLY A 695 19.34 -17.45 -17.00
N ASP A 696 20.18 -18.47 -17.16
CA ASP A 696 20.59 -19.01 -18.47
C ASP A 696 19.56 -20.01 -19.01
N LEU A 697 18.48 -19.48 -19.57
CA LEU A 697 17.34 -20.27 -20.04
C LEU A 697 17.70 -21.36 -21.05
N ASP A 698 18.73 -21.14 -21.88
CA ASP A 698 19.12 -22.05 -22.97
C ASP A 698 20.34 -22.92 -22.65
N HIS A 699 20.91 -22.79 -21.44
CA HIS A 699 22.14 -23.48 -21.01
C HIS A 699 23.35 -23.20 -21.92
N THR A 700 23.56 -21.92 -22.24
CA THR A 700 24.62 -21.42 -23.13
C THR A 700 25.66 -20.54 -22.44
N GLY A 701 25.44 -20.17 -21.18
CA GLY A 701 26.19 -19.17 -20.40
C GLY A 701 25.77 -17.73 -20.68
N ASN A 702 24.66 -17.50 -21.40
CA ASN A 702 24.08 -16.17 -21.60
C ASN A 702 22.86 -16.01 -20.70
N LEU A 703 22.83 -14.94 -19.93
CA LEU A 703 21.73 -14.66 -19.02
C LEU A 703 20.55 -13.98 -19.75
N TRP A 704 19.35 -14.30 -19.27
CA TRP A 704 18.09 -13.70 -19.69
C TRP A 704 17.36 -13.12 -18.50
N VAL A 705 16.76 -11.95 -18.68
CA VAL A 705 15.93 -11.28 -17.69
C VAL A 705 14.47 -11.62 -17.94
N VAL A 706 13.76 -12.02 -16.89
CA VAL A 706 12.32 -12.35 -16.93
C VAL A 706 11.57 -11.45 -15.96
N ALA A 707 10.57 -10.74 -16.47
CA ALA A 707 9.77 -9.78 -15.70
C ALA A 707 8.28 -9.96 -15.99
N ALA A 708 7.44 -9.74 -14.98
CA ALA A 708 5.99 -9.77 -15.09
C ALA A 708 5.40 -8.38 -14.78
N SER A 709 4.54 -7.88 -15.67
CA SER A 709 3.82 -6.63 -15.43
C SER A 709 2.50 -6.87 -14.69
N THR A 710 2.01 -5.89 -13.95
CA THR A 710 0.70 -5.92 -13.27
C THR A 710 -0.51 -6.00 -14.22
N ARG A 711 -0.29 -5.82 -15.54
CA ARG A 711 -1.27 -6.07 -16.62
C ARG A 711 -1.29 -7.52 -17.15
N GLY A 712 -0.58 -8.42 -16.48
CA GLY A 712 -0.59 -9.85 -16.79
C GLY A 712 0.22 -10.22 -18.03
N LYS A 713 1.30 -9.49 -18.34
CA LYS A 713 2.25 -9.88 -19.39
C LYS A 713 3.60 -10.28 -18.79
N VAL A 714 4.18 -11.33 -19.36
CA VAL A 714 5.52 -11.82 -19.01
C VAL A 714 6.48 -11.53 -20.15
N TYR A 715 7.65 -10.99 -19.84
CA TYR A 715 8.67 -10.56 -20.79
C TYR A 715 9.96 -11.38 -20.58
N VAL A 716 10.65 -11.70 -21.68
CA VAL A 716 11.98 -12.33 -21.64
C VAL A 716 12.94 -11.52 -22.50
N ILE A 717 13.99 -11.00 -21.89
CA ILE A 717 14.89 -10.01 -22.48
C ILE A 717 16.32 -10.54 -22.41
N ASP A 718 17.08 -10.42 -23.50
CA ASP A 718 18.49 -10.82 -23.52
C ASP A 718 19.40 -9.80 -22.82
N ALA A 719 20.64 -10.19 -22.53
CA ALA A 719 21.63 -9.33 -21.89
C ALA A 719 21.88 -7.98 -22.61
N SER A 720 21.55 -7.87 -23.90
CA SER A 720 21.70 -6.65 -24.71
C SER A 720 20.43 -5.78 -24.79
N GLY A 721 19.39 -6.12 -24.02
CA GLY A 721 18.15 -5.37 -23.97
C GLY A 721 17.18 -5.69 -25.11
N HIS A 722 17.32 -6.82 -25.82
CA HIS A 722 16.37 -7.21 -26.85
C HIS A 722 15.33 -8.19 -26.31
N LEU A 723 14.06 -7.89 -26.58
CA LEU A 723 12.96 -8.81 -26.33
C LEU A 723 13.12 -10.09 -27.16
N ARG A 724 13.02 -11.24 -26.51
CA ARG A 724 13.14 -12.55 -27.14
C ARG A 724 11.95 -12.82 -28.07
N SER A 725 12.23 -13.41 -29.24
CA SER A 725 11.18 -13.89 -30.14
C SER A 725 10.25 -14.87 -29.41
N GLY A 726 8.94 -14.68 -29.57
CA GLY A 726 7.92 -15.44 -28.84
C GLY A 726 7.41 -14.77 -27.58
N TRP A 727 7.93 -13.60 -27.21
CA TRP A 727 7.52 -12.83 -26.03
C TRP A 727 7.03 -11.43 -26.42
N PRO A 728 6.21 -10.74 -25.58
CA PRO A 728 5.66 -11.22 -24.30
C PRO A 728 4.54 -12.26 -24.44
N GLN A 729 4.25 -12.98 -23.35
CA GLN A 729 3.07 -13.83 -23.19
C GLN A 729 2.04 -13.13 -22.30
N THR A 730 0.75 -13.42 -22.48
CA THR A 730 -0.36 -12.83 -21.70
C THR A 730 -1.04 -13.89 -20.84
N LEU A 731 -1.30 -13.55 -19.57
CA LEU A 731 -1.93 -14.38 -18.54
C LEU A 731 -3.44 -14.05 -18.52
N ASN A 732 -4.23 -14.73 -19.35
CA ASN A 732 -5.64 -14.36 -19.60
C ASN A 732 -6.60 -15.54 -19.74
N LEU A 733 -6.31 -16.65 -19.07
CA LEU A 733 -7.18 -17.83 -19.13
C LEU A 733 -8.46 -17.56 -18.32
N ASP A 734 -9.63 -17.83 -18.91
CA ASP A 734 -10.93 -17.68 -18.25
C ASP A 734 -11.28 -16.26 -17.73
N VAL A 735 -10.55 -15.22 -18.16
CA VAL A 735 -10.86 -13.81 -17.86
C VAL A 735 -12.00 -13.31 -18.76
N TYR A 736 -13.04 -12.72 -18.17
CA TYR A 736 -14.18 -12.15 -18.90
C TYR A 736 -14.82 -10.96 -18.17
N VAL A 737 -15.52 -10.10 -18.91
CA VAL A 737 -16.25 -8.94 -18.37
C VAL A 737 -17.57 -9.40 -17.73
N PRO A 738 -17.90 -9.00 -16.49
CA PRO A 738 -19.15 -9.38 -15.83
C PRO A 738 -20.38 -8.74 -16.50
N PRO A 739 -21.59 -9.30 -16.30
CA PRO A 739 -22.81 -8.70 -16.84
C PRO A 739 -23.24 -7.43 -16.09
N ILE A 740 -24.16 -6.68 -16.74
CA ILE A 740 -24.87 -5.51 -16.22
C ILE A 740 -26.37 -5.86 -16.24
N PRO A 741 -27.11 -5.73 -15.12
CA PRO A 741 -26.61 -5.35 -13.79
C PRO A 741 -25.65 -6.42 -13.24
N ARG A 742 -24.85 -6.05 -12.23
CA ARG A 742 -23.90 -6.96 -11.60
C ARG A 742 -24.59 -8.17 -10.98
N PRO A 743 -24.02 -9.38 -11.14
CA PRO A 743 -24.54 -10.56 -10.49
C PRO A 743 -24.27 -10.48 -8.98
N GLN A 744 -25.18 -11.02 -8.16
CA GLN A 744 -25.02 -11.12 -6.71
C GLN A 744 -24.16 -12.36 -6.35
N LEU A 745 -22.85 -12.19 -6.21
CA LEU A 745 -21.90 -13.28 -5.94
C LEU A 745 -21.19 -13.08 -4.58
N ALA A 746 -21.70 -13.66 -3.50
CA ALA A 746 -21.05 -13.51 -2.20
C ALA A 746 -19.64 -14.14 -2.16
N PHE A 747 -18.70 -13.44 -1.50
CA PHE A 747 -17.34 -13.91 -1.25
C PHE A 747 -16.58 -14.27 -2.53
N THR A 748 -16.76 -13.50 -3.62
CA THR A 748 -16.24 -13.88 -4.94
C THR A 748 -15.37 -12.79 -5.55
N ARG A 749 -14.18 -13.20 -6.03
CA ARG A 749 -13.30 -12.42 -6.91
C ARG A 749 -13.07 -13.21 -8.19
N MET A 750 -13.49 -12.63 -9.31
CA MET A 750 -13.42 -13.29 -10.62
C MET A 750 -11.98 -13.30 -11.17
N PRO A 751 -11.61 -14.26 -12.05
CA PRO A 751 -10.31 -14.27 -12.73
C PRO A 751 -10.03 -12.96 -13.49
N GLN A 752 -8.81 -12.43 -13.36
CA GLN A 752 -8.42 -11.14 -13.93
C GLN A 752 -7.01 -11.18 -14.55
N LEU A 753 -6.73 -10.18 -15.39
CA LEU A 753 -5.37 -9.99 -15.93
C LEU A 753 -4.46 -9.41 -14.85
N GLY A 754 -3.37 -10.10 -14.52
CA GLY A 754 -2.34 -9.56 -13.64
C GLY A 754 -1.49 -10.61 -12.95
N SER A 755 -0.46 -10.13 -12.26
CA SER A 755 0.35 -10.91 -11.33
C SER A 755 1.11 -9.96 -10.41
N LEU A 756 1.22 -10.34 -9.14
CA LEU A 756 2.18 -9.79 -8.18
C LEU A 756 3.27 -10.81 -7.79
N SER A 757 3.17 -12.05 -8.27
CA SER A 757 4.16 -13.09 -8.02
C SER A 757 5.40 -12.92 -8.91
N SER A 758 6.58 -13.23 -8.35
CA SER A 758 7.83 -13.22 -9.10
C SER A 758 7.87 -14.36 -10.12
N PRO A 759 8.45 -14.17 -11.32
CA PRO A 759 8.74 -15.29 -12.22
C PRO A 759 9.74 -16.24 -11.57
N VAL A 760 9.55 -17.55 -11.72
CA VAL A 760 10.45 -18.58 -11.17
C VAL A 760 11.10 -19.39 -12.28
N LEU A 761 12.42 -19.57 -12.20
CA LEU A 761 13.21 -20.26 -13.22
C LEU A 761 13.72 -21.60 -12.71
N TYR A 762 13.39 -22.70 -13.40
CA TYR A 762 13.92 -24.02 -13.04
C TYR A 762 13.93 -25.01 -14.20
N SER A 763 14.87 -25.95 -14.19
CA SER A 763 14.91 -27.06 -15.15
C SER A 763 13.96 -28.19 -14.72
N LEU A 764 12.66 -28.01 -14.97
CA LEU A 764 11.60 -28.98 -14.67
C LEU A 764 11.69 -30.26 -15.52
N SER A 765 12.23 -30.16 -16.74
CA SER A 765 12.41 -31.31 -17.65
C SER A 765 13.68 -32.12 -17.41
N GLY A 766 14.61 -31.61 -16.60
CA GLY A 766 15.90 -32.24 -16.28
C GLY A 766 16.94 -32.20 -17.41
N ASP A 767 16.73 -31.41 -18.46
CA ASP A 767 17.66 -31.27 -19.59
C ASP A 767 18.69 -30.12 -19.44
N GLY A 768 18.62 -29.39 -18.32
CA GLY A 768 19.48 -28.25 -18.01
C GLY A 768 18.98 -26.90 -18.53
N LYS A 769 17.89 -26.88 -19.32
CA LYS A 769 17.24 -25.65 -19.75
C LYS A 769 16.16 -25.24 -18.76
N LEU A 770 16.12 -23.95 -18.46
CA LEU A 770 15.16 -23.42 -17.49
C LEU A 770 13.80 -23.16 -18.16
N GLN A 771 12.74 -23.64 -17.52
CA GLN A 771 11.36 -23.23 -17.78
C GLN A 771 11.03 -22.03 -16.88
N ILE A 772 10.05 -21.23 -17.30
CA ILE A 772 9.53 -20.09 -16.55
C ILE A 772 8.19 -20.50 -15.95
N VAL A 773 8.05 -20.43 -14.63
CA VAL A 773 6.80 -20.62 -13.90
C VAL A 773 6.29 -19.26 -13.44
N GLN A 774 5.04 -18.94 -13.76
CA GLN A 774 4.38 -17.68 -13.39
C GLN A 774 3.01 -17.99 -12.79
N ALA A 775 2.77 -17.58 -11.54
CA ALA A 775 1.42 -17.54 -10.97
C ALA A 775 0.71 -16.25 -11.42
N ALA A 776 -0.61 -16.28 -11.52
CA ALA A 776 -1.38 -15.19 -12.13
C ALA A 776 -2.76 -15.02 -11.50
N TRP A 777 -3.32 -13.81 -11.63
CA TRP A 777 -4.67 -13.46 -11.18
C TRP A 777 -5.80 -14.15 -11.96
N ASP A 778 -5.46 -14.87 -13.01
CA ASP A 778 -6.40 -15.69 -13.77
C ASP A 778 -6.63 -17.09 -13.13
N GLY A 779 -5.92 -17.40 -12.04
CA GLY A 779 -6.04 -18.66 -11.28
C GLY A 779 -5.21 -19.82 -11.81
N TYR A 780 -4.22 -19.53 -12.67
CA TYR A 780 -3.34 -20.53 -13.24
C TYR A 780 -1.86 -20.31 -12.89
N LEU A 781 -1.16 -21.43 -12.70
CA LEU A 781 0.29 -21.49 -12.89
C LEU A 781 0.56 -21.70 -14.38
N HIS A 782 1.19 -20.70 -15.01
CA HIS A 782 1.64 -20.75 -16.40
C HIS A 782 3.10 -21.19 -16.44
N VAL A 783 3.37 -22.29 -17.14
CA VAL A 783 4.72 -22.82 -17.34
C VAL A 783 5.09 -22.68 -18.80
N PHE A 784 6.10 -21.87 -19.10
CA PHE A 784 6.58 -21.59 -20.44
C PHE A 784 7.97 -22.19 -20.68
N ASN A 785 8.21 -22.65 -21.90
CA ASN A 785 9.57 -22.85 -22.40
C ASN A 785 10.19 -21.48 -22.73
N ALA A 786 11.53 -21.45 -22.79
CA ALA A 786 12.28 -20.23 -23.09
C ALA A 786 11.86 -19.55 -24.42
N ASP A 787 11.39 -20.31 -25.42
CA ASP A 787 10.94 -19.79 -26.71
C ASP A 787 9.51 -19.20 -26.70
N GLY A 788 8.85 -19.15 -25.54
CA GLY A 788 7.49 -18.63 -25.37
C GLY A 788 6.41 -19.68 -25.63
N SER A 789 6.75 -20.90 -26.02
CA SER A 789 5.75 -21.98 -26.13
C SER A 789 5.30 -22.45 -24.74
N THR A 790 4.00 -22.66 -24.57
CA THR A 790 3.45 -23.23 -23.33
C THR A 790 3.98 -24.65 -23.11
N PHE A 791 4.65 -24.85 -21.99
CA PHE A 791 4.95 -26.18 -21.45
C PHE A 791 3.70 -26.77 -20.81
N ARG A 792 3.09 -26.03 -19.87
CA ARG A 792 1.84 -26.42 -19.20
C ARG A 792 1.12 -25.22 -18.59
N ASN A 793 -0.21 -25.26 -18.54
CA ASN A 793 -1.02 -24.36 -17.71
C ASN A 793 -1.75 -25.22 -16.69
N ILE A 794 -1.58 -24.92 -15.41
CA ILE A 794 -2.13 -25.69 -14.28
C ILE A 794 -3.14 -24.81 -13.57
N GLN A 795 -4.42 -25.19 -13.60
CA GLN A 795 -5.45 -24.48 -12.85
C GLN A 795 -5.31 -24.82 -11.38
N VAL A 796 -5.22 -23.82 -10.51
CA VAL A 796 -5.27 -24.02 -9.06
C VAL A 796 -6.74 -24.03 -8.67
N ALA A 797 -7.32 -25.23 -8.64
CA ALA A 797 -8.74 -25.41 -8.37
C ALA A 797 -9.02 -25.33 -6.86
N ARG A 798 -10.22 -24.86 -6.52
CA ARG A 798 -10.74 -24.85 -5.14
C ARG A 798 -10.62 -26.24 -4.49
N PRO A 799 -10.21 -26.32 -3.21
CA PRO A 799 -10.28 -27.56 -2.45
C PRO A 799 -11.71 -28.17 -2.40
N PRO A 800 -11.84 -29.48 -2.15
CA PRO A 800 -13.14 -30.11 -2.00
C PRO A 800 -13.92 -29.59 -0.78
N ASP A 801 -15.25 -29.49 -0.88
CA ASP A 801 -16.12 -29.03 0.23
C ASP A 801 -16.01 -29.87 1.52
N SER A 802 -15.38 -31.05 1.48
CA SER A 802 -15.07 -31.84 2.68
C SER A 802 -14.00 -31.21 3.57
N GLU A 803 -13.22 -30.27 3.05
CA GLU A 803 -12.18 -29.53 3.78
C GLU A 803 -12.74 -28.28 4.49
N LEU A 804 -13.96 -27.85 4.15
CA LEU A 804 -14.57 -26.65 4.72
C LEU A 804 -14.98 -26.89 6.18
N ASP A 805 -14.58 -25.99 7.07
CA ASP A 805 -14.95 -26.09 8.48
C ASP A 805 -16.47 -25.89 8.70
N PRO A 806 -17.10 -26.57 9.67
CA PRO A 806 -18.53 -26.43 9.92
C PRO A 806 -18.93 -24.97 10.24
N GLY A 807 -19.78 -24.39 9.39
CA GLY A 807 -20.24 -23.01 9.54
C GLY A 807 -19.34 -21.97 8.87
N ALA A 808 -18.25 -22.38 8.22
CA ALA A 808 -17.44 -21.50 7.39
C ALA A 808 -18.03 -21.32 5.99
N HIS A 809 -17.60 -20.26 5.32
CA HIS A 809 -17.89 -19.91 3.94
C HIS A 809 -16.59 -19.97 3.14
N TRP A 810 -16.67 -20.50 1.91
CA TRP A 810 -15.57 -20.38 0.95
C TRP A 810 -15.42 -18.93 0.52
N ILE A 811 -14.19 -18.44 0.56
CA ILE A 811 -13.78 -17.28 -0.22
C ILE A 811 -13.36 -17.81 -1.60
N ASN A 812 -14.11 -17.35 -2.61
CA ASN A 812 -13.98 -17.71 -4.00
C ASN A 812 -13.13 -16.68 -4.72
N ASP A 813 -11.88 -16.52 -4.27
CA ASP A 813 -10.87 -15.72 -4.96
C ASP A 813 -9.95 -16.62 -5.78
N HIS A 814 -9.97 -16.37 -7.09
CA HIS A 814 -9.19 -17.09 -8.08
C HIS A 814 -7.76 -16.58 -8.22
N LYS A 815 -7.41 -15.42 -7.65
CA LYS A 815 -6.07 -14.84 -7.79
C LYS A 815 -5.01 -15.78 -7.22
N LEU A 816 -3.79 -15.67 -7.75
CA LEU A 816 -2.60 -16.33 -7.21
C LEU A 816 -1.52 -15.26 -7.01
N ASP A 817 -1.34 -14.82 -5.77
CA ASP A 817 -0.43 -13.71 -5.45
C ASP A 817 0.95 -14.14 -4.97
N SER A 818 1.08 -15.31 -4.34
CA SER A 818 2.37 -15.78 -3.85
C SER A 818 3.28 -16.27 -4.98
N THR A 819 4.58 -16.09 -4.78
CA THR A 819 5.61 -16.66 -5.64
C THR A 819 5.68 -18.17 -5.40
N PRO A 820 5.47 -19.03 -6.42
CA PRO A 820 5.48 -20.47 -6.24
C PRO A 820 6.88 -20.99 -5.93
N VAL A 821 7.00 -21.90 -4.97
CA VAL A 821 8.28 -22.52 -4.63
C VAL A 821 8.56 -23.78 -5.43
N ILE A 822 9.83 -24.00 -5.80
CA ILE A 822 10.30 -25.28 -6.32
C ILE A 822 10.71 -26.18 -5.14
N ALA A 823 10.14 -27.37 -5.07
CA ALA A 823 10.47 -28.34 -4.02
C ALA A 823 10.81 -29.70 -4.60
N ASN A 824 11.78 -30.40 -4.01
CA ASN A 824 12.08 -31.78 -4.35
C ASN A 824 11.33 -32.72 -3.39
N LEU A 825 10.09 -33.07 -3.72
CA LEU A 825 9.24 -33.85 -2.80
C LEU A 825 9.54 -35.35 -2.87
N ASP A 826 9.94 -35.88 -4.03
CA ASP A 826 10.22 -37.32 -4.17
C ASP A 826 11.34 -37.67 -5.16
N GLY A 827 12.36 -36.81 -5.26
CA GLY A 827 13.53 -37.01 -6.13
C GLY A 827 13.45 -36.27 -7.47
N HIS A 828 12.42 -35.46 -7.66
CA HIS A 828 12.16 -34.64 -8.85
C HIS A 828 11.69 -33.23 -8.42
N PRO A 829 11.88 -32.20 -9.26
CA PRO A 829 11.34 -30.88 -8.97
C PRO A 829 9.82 -30.85 -9.14
N ASP A 830 9.15 -30.32 -8.13
CA ASP A 830 7.71 -30.08 -8.06
C ASP A 830 7.44 -28.60 -7.81
N ILE A 831 6.23 -28.15 -8.14
CA ILE A 831 5.78 -26.77 -7.96
C ILE A 831 4.78 -26.76 -6.80
N VAL A 832 5.02 -25.92 -5.80
CA VAL A 832 4.12 -25.75 -4.66
C VAL A 832 3.70 -24.29 -4.59
N ILE A 833 2.41 -24.03 -4.35
CA ILE A 833 1.86 -22.68 -4.24
C ILE A 833 0.68 -22.65 -3.26
N ARG A 834 0.58 -21.58 -2.46
CA ARG A 834 -0.60 -21.28 -1.66
C ARG A 834 -1.63 -20.56 -2.53
N SER A 835 -2.89 -20.95 -2.40
CA SER A 835 -3.99 -20.32 -3.13
C SER A 835 -4.77 -19.32 -2.28
N GLN A 836 -5.45 -18.38 -2.93
CA GLN A 836 -6.44 -17.46 -2.34
C GLN A 836 -7.82 -18.13 -2.12
N TRP A 837 -7.95 -19.43 -2.40
CA TRP A 837 -9.09 -20.22 -1.92
C TRP A 837 -9.03 -20.39 -0.40
N THR A 838 -9.52 -19.43 0.37
CA THR A 838 -9.56 -19.48 1.85
C THR A 838 -10.97 -19.75 2.38
N GLU A 839 -11.10 -19.91 3.70
CA GLU A 839 -12.39 -19.98 4.37
C GLU A 839 -12.51 -18.95 5.50
N THR A 840 -13.69 -18.38 5.67
CA THR A 840 -14.03 -17.47 6.78
C THR A 840 -15.25 -17.94 7.54
N THR A 841 -15.33 -17.63 8.84
CA THR A 841 -16.52 -17.90 9.68
C THR A 841 -17.45 -16.68 9.83
N SER A 842 -17.06 -15.52 9.29
CA SER A 842 -17.89 -14.31 9.30
C SER A 842 -18.73 -14.17 8.02
N SER A 843 -19.68 -13.25 8.05
CA SER A 843 -20.50 -12.87 6.90
C SER A 843 -20.00 -11.60 6.18
N GLY A 844 -18.73 -11.22 6.36
CA GLY A 844 -18.13 -10.00 5.77
C GLY A 844 -17.42 -9.07 6.76
N ASP A 845 -16.70 -9.61 7.74
CA ASP A 845 -15.93 -8.84 8.72
C ASP A 845 -14.78 -9.68 9.35
N LEU A 846 -14.03 -9.10 10.31
CA LEU A 846 -12.95 -9.79 11.02
C LEU A 846 -13.50 -11.01 11.78
N ALA A 847 -12.92 -12.18 11.55
CA ALA A 847 -13.45 -13.46 12.03
C ALA A 847 -12.40 -14.23 12.85
N PRO A 848 -12.76 -14.83 14.00
CA PRO A 848 -11.87 -15.79 14.65
C PRO A 848 -11.75 -17.07 13.79
N GLY A 849 -10.52 -17.56 13.62
CA GLY A 849 -10.22 -18.76 12.85
C GLY A 849 -9.99 -18.48 11.38
N GLY A 850 -10.53 -19.34 10.51
CA GLY A 850 -10.25 -19.37 9.07
C GLY A 850 -9.14 -20.34 8.69
N ALA A 851 -8.93 -20.54 7.39
CA ALA A 851 -7.86 -21.39 6.88
C ALA A 851 -7.45 -21.04 5.45
N GLY A 852 -6.16 -21.14 5.17
CA GLY A 852 -5.58 -21.13 3.84
C GLY A 852 -5.16 -22.52 3.37
N PHE A 853 -4.83 -22.65 2.08
CA PHE A 853 -4.58 -23.94 1.45
C PHE A 853 -3.33 -23.92 0.56
N LEU A 854 -2.47 -24.91 0.77
CA LEU A 854 -1.23 -25.12 0.03
C LEU A 854 -1.40 -26.26 -0.97
N HIS A 855 -1.03 -26.06 -2.23
CA HIS A 855 -1.18 -27.02 -3.31
C HIS A 855 0.17 -27.43 -3.87
N ALA A 856 0.39 -28.73 -4.04
CA ALA A 856 1.59 -29.26 -4.69
C ALA A 856 1.26 -29.97 -6.01
N PHE A 857 2.03 -29.65 -7.05
CA PHE A 857 1.85 -30.18 -8.40
C PHE A 857 3.14 -30.76 -8.95
N ARG A 858 3.00 -31.83 -9.73
CA ARG A 858 4.02 -32.25 -10.69
C ARG A 858 4.16 -31.20 -11.80
N PRO A 859 5.33 -31.12 -12.45
CA PRO A 859 5.49 -30.28 -13.65
C PRO A 859 4.52 -30.58 -14.79
N ASP A 860 3.98 -31.80 -14.88
CA ASP A 860 2.98 -32.17 -15.89
C ASP A 860 1.55 -31.69 -15.55
N GLY A 861 1.35 -31.09 -14.38
CA GLY A 861 0.09 -30.58 -13.86
C GLY A 861 -0.69 -31.57 -12.99
N ALA A 862 -0.15 -32.76 -12.69
CA ALA A 862 -0.79 -33.66 -11.75
C ALA A 862 -0.73 -33.11 -10.32
N LEU A 863 -1.90 -32.91 -9.70
CA LEU A 863 -2.00 -32.57 -8.27
C LEU A 863 -1.48 -33.72 -7.41
N LEU A 864 -0.62 -33.42 -6.45
CA LEU A 864 -0.04 -34.36 -5.50
C LEU A 864 -0.82 -34.37 -4.19
N TRP A 865 -1.00 -33.20 -3.59
CA TRP A 865 -1.71 -33.02 -2.34
C TRP A 865 -2.18 -31.58 -2.19
N ILE A 866 -3.17 -31.40 -1.32
CA ILE A 866 -3.63 -30.11 -0.79
C ILE A 866 -3.46 -30.19 0.72
N ALA A 867 -2.86 -29.17 1.33
CA ALA A 867 -2.69 -29.09 2.77
C ALA A 867 -3.45 -27.87 3.33
N LYS A 868 -4.25 -28.10 4.36
CA LYS A 868 -5.00 -27.06 5.08
C LYS A 868 -4.14 -26.44 6.18
N MET A 869 -4.11 -25.11 6.24
CA MET A 869 -3.40 -24.32 7.24
C MET A 869 -4.39 -23.48 8.03
N PRO A 870 -4.64 -23.80 9.31
CA PRO A 870 -5.52 -22.98 10.16
C PRO A 870 -4.94 -21.58 10.44
N GLY A 871 -5.76 -20.54 10.27
CA GLY A 871 -5.47 -19.18 10.71
C GLY A 871 -5.86 -18.94 12.18
N ILE A 872 -5.34 -17.86 12.77
CA ILE A 872 -5.83 -17.41 14.09
C ILE A 872 -7.05 -16.51 13.89
N VAL A 873 -6.96 -15.59 12.93
CA VAL A 873 -8.00 -14.65 12.52
C VAL A 873 -7.95 -14.51 11.01
N GLU A 874 -9.12 -14.44 10.39
CA GLU A 874 -9.32 -14.21 8.96
C GLU A 874 -10.09 -12.90 8.78
N TYR A 875 -9.86 -12.18 7.69
CA TYR A 875 -10.63 -10.98 7.39
C TYR A 875 -11.03 -10.92 5.91
N TYR A 876 -12.32 -10.69 5.66
CA TYR A 876 -12.90 -10.55 4.33
C TYR A 876 -14.01 -9.49 4.36
N GLY A 877 -14.21 -8.76 3.25
CA GLY A 877 -15.20 -7.67 3.16
C GLY A 877 -14.66 -6.33 3.67
N SER A 878 -13.34 -6.20 3.69
CA SER A 878 -12.52 -5.08 4.14
C SER A 878 -12.00 -4.24 2.97
N ALA A 879 -10.92 -3.49 3.18
CA ALA A 879 -10.24 -2.75 2.14
C ALA A 879 -9.24 -3.61 1.33
N GLN A 880 -8.71 -4.72 1.87
CA GLN A 880 -7.48 -5.35 1.35
C GLN A 880 -7.58 -6.90 1.30
N GLU A 881 -8.62 -7.44 0.66
CA GLU A 881 -8.96 -8.87 0.68
C GLU A 881 -7.79 -9.82 0.43
N PHE A 882 -7.06 -9.74 -0.68
CA PHE A 882 -6.08 -10.81 -0.94
C PHE A 882 -4.91 -10.77 0.06
N LEU A 883 -4.60 -9.59 0.62
CA LEU A 883 -3.63 -9.45 1.71
C LEU A 883 -4.20 -10.07 2.99
N THR A 884 -5.47 -9.80 3.29
CA THR A 884 -6.18 -10.32 4.46
C THR A 884 -6.64 -11.77 4.35
N GLU A 885 -6.56 -12.37 3.16
CA GLU A 885 -6.62 -13.82 2.89
C GLU A 885 -5.24 -14.47 3.01
N GLY A 886 -4.20 -13.65 3.23
CA GLY A 886 -2.80 -14.03 3.29
C GLY A 886 -2.13 -13.86 1.93
N ALA A 887 -0.92 -13.29 1.92
CA ALA A 887 -0.06 -13.15 0.76
C ALA A 887 1.40 -13.42 1.19
N GLU A 888 1.68 -14.66 1.59
CA GLU A 888 3.03 -15.10 2.01
C GLU A 888 3.68 -15.96 0.92
N ASP A 889 4.95 -15.68 0.62
CA ASP A 889 5.77 -16.51 -0.26
C ASP A 889 6.21 -17.79 0.45
N GLU A 890 6.07 -18.94 -0.22
CA GLU A 890 6.43 -20.24 0.36
C GLU A 890 7.92 -20.52 0.21
N THR A 891 8.48 -21.31 1.12
CA THR A 891 9.90 -21.69 1.03
C THR A 891 10.14 -23.16 1.28
N ALA A 892 11.17 -23.72 0.64
CA ALA A 892 11.48 -25.13 0.69
C ALA A 892 12.92 -25.37 1.15
N ALA A 893 13.11 -26.40 1.97
CA ALA A 893 14.45 -26.85 2.37
C ALA A 893 14.47 -28.34 2.78
N PRO A 894 15.61 -29.02 2.65
CA PRO A 894 15.81 -30.37 3.19
C PRO A 894 16.04 -30.32 4.72
N VAL A 895 14.98 -29.98 5.48
CA VAL A 895 15.03 -29.81 6.94
C VAL A 895 15.40 -31.10 7.65
N PHE A 896 14.83 -32.23 7.23
CA PHE A 896 15.09 -33.55 7.82
C PHE A 896 16.07 -34.38 6.99
N PRO A 897 16.85 -35.29 7.63
CA PRO A 897 17.66 -36.26 6.90
C PRO A 897 16.79 -37.17 6.02
N GLY A 898 17.00 -37.17 4.71
CA GLY A 898 16.19 -37.98 3.78
C GLY A 898 16.33 -37.59 2.31
N GLY A 899 16.75 -36.36 2.04
CA GLY A 899 17.01 -35.85 0.69
C GLY A 899 15.78 -35.30 -0.03
N THR A 900 14.61 -35.29 0.63
CA THR A 900 13.39 -34.62 0.17
C THR A 900 13.19 -33.33 0.95
N ASP A 901 12.63 -32.33 0.29
CA ASP A 901 12.38 -31.04 0.89
C ASP A 901 11.10 -31.04 1.72
N GLN A 902 11.07 -30.11 2.67
CA GLN A 902 9.88 -29.69 3.41
C GLN A 902 9.53 -28.29 2.94
N VAL A 903 8.24 -27.95 2.94
CA VAL A 903 7.74 -26.65 2.48
C VAL A 903 7.11 -25.90 3.65
N ALA A 904 7.51 -24.66 3.86
CA ALA A 904 6.95 -23.75 4.86
C ALA A 904 6.05 -22.71 4.20
N SER A 905 4.86 -22.50 4.75
CA SER A 905 3.87 -21.49 4.32
C SER A 905 2.90 -21.17 5.47
N GLY A 906 2.28 -19.99 5.44
CA GLY A 906 1.27 -19.56 6.40
C GLY A 906 0.06 -18.87 5.72
N PRO A 907 -1.14 -18.95 6.31
CA PRO A 907 -2.27 -18.08 5.96
C PRO A 907 -2.14 -16.71 6.66
N VAL A 908 -3.19 -15.90 6.66
CA VAL A 908 -3.25 -14.61 7.37
C VAL A 908 -3.19 -14.78 8.90
N LEU A 909 -2.47 -13.86 9.57
CA LEU A 909 -2.38 -13.72 11.03
C LEU A 909 -2.19 -15.07 11.72
N SER A 910 -1.17 -15.82 11.31
CA SER A 910 -1.01 -17.23 11.67
C SER A 910 0.42 -17.53 12.12
N PRO A 911 0.68 -18.76 12.60
CA PRO A 911 2.01 -19.33 12.51
C PRO A 911 2.28 -19.82 11.08
N SER A 912 3.55 -20.12 10.77
CA SER A 912 3.93 -20.78 9.52
C SER A 912 4.02 -22.28 9.76
N TYR A 913 3.47 -23.06 8.83
CA TYR A 913 3.37 -24.52 8.90
C TYR A 913 4.44 -25.15 8.01
N LEU A 914 5.19 -26.12 8.56
CA LEU A 914 6.14 -26.92 7.80
C LEU A 914 5.48 -28.23 7.38
N PHE A 915 5.47 -28.53 6.09
CA PHE A 915 4.91 -29.74 5.50
C PHE A 915 6.00 -30.69 5.01
N ASN A 916 5.81 -31.99 5.26
CA ASN A 916 6.59 -33.05 4.66
C ASN A 916 6.28 -33.18 3.16
N SER A 917 7.08 -33.97 2.45
CA SER A 917 6.90 -34.18 1.01
C SER A 917 5.55 -34.79 0.59
N ASP A 918 4.84 -35.43 1.52
CA ASP A 918 3.51 -36.00 1.31
C ASP A 918 2.36 -35.05 1.73
N GLY A 919 2.68 -33.80 2.09
CA GLY A 919 1.71 -32.80 2.56
C GLY A 919 1.30 -32.96 4.01
N SER A 920 1.89 -33.90 4.77
CA SER A 920 1.61 -34.02 6.21
C SER A 920 2.35 -32.97 7.03
N ASN A 921 1.68 -32.44 8.07
CA ASN A 921 2.28 -31.49 9.00
C ASN A 921 3.52 -32.09 9.70
N ALA A 922 4.64 -31.36 9.65
CA ALA A 922 5.91 -31.74 10.24
C ALA A 922 6.23 -30.90 11.49
N SER A 923 6.13 -29.58 11.38
CA SER A 923 6.43 -28.61 12.46
C SER A 923 5.61 -27.33 12.27
N VAL A 924 5.67 -26.44 13.26
CA VAL A 924 4.99 -25.13 13.25
C VAL A 924 5.93 -24.08 13.83
N TYR A 925 5.97 -22.91 13.20
CA TYR A 925 6.77 -21.75 13.60
C TYR A 925 5.82 -20.64 14.06
N GLY A 926 5.89 -20.25 15.33
CA GLY A 926 5.02 -19.21 15.90
C GLY A 926 3.83 -19.73 16.73
N PRO A 927 2.95 -18.81 17.20
CA PRO A 927 1.87 -19.14 18.11
C PRO A 927 0.71 -19.85 17.38
N LEU A 928 0.23 -20.95 17.95
CA LEU A 928 -1.00 -21.62 17.47
C LEU A 928 -2.26 -20.87 17.94
N PRO A 929 -3.42 -21.06 17.29
CA PRO A 929 -4.70 -20.47 17.71
C PRO A 929 -5.04 -20.70 19.19
N GLY A 930 -4.75 -21.88 19.75
CA GLY A 930 -5.00 -22.20 21.16
C GLY A 930 -3.97 -21.68 22.17
N SER A 931 -2.96 -20.92 21.72
CA SER A 931 -1.97 -20.29 22.61
C SER A 931 -2.57 -19.06 23.34
N PRO A 932 -1.95 -18.55 24.42
CA PRO A 932 -2.44 -17.34 25.08
C PRO A 932 -2.59 -16.12 24.15
N THR A 933 -1.63 -15.91 23.23
CA THR A 933 -1.70 -14.84 22.22
C THR A 933 -2.79 -15.12 21.19
N GLY A 934 -2.89 -16.37 20.70
CA GLY A 934 -3.92 -16.76 19.74
C GLY A 934 -5.34 -16.59 20.29
N ILE A 935 -5.59 -17.02 21.52
CA ILE A 935 -6.88 -16.84 22.20
C ILE A 935 -7.20 -15.36 22.39
N PHE A 936 -6.20 -14.53 22.73
CA PHE A 936 -6.40 -13.10 22.90
C PHE A 936 -6.80 -12.42 21.59
N LEU A 937 -6.10 -12.74 20.50
CA LEU A 937 -6.39 -12.21 19.17
C LEU A 937 -7.77 -12.66 18.65
N GLN A 938 -8.13 -13.95 18.83
CA GLN A 938 -9.45 -14.47 18.47
C GLN A 938 -10.58 -13.79 19.23
N ASN A 939 -10.42 -13.64 20.53
CA ASN A 939 -11.44 -12.97 21.35
C ASN A 939 -11.53 -11.48 21.03
N ALA A 940 -10.42 -10.81 20.72
CA ALA A 940 -10.43 -9.43 20.24
C ALA A 940 -11.21 -9.31 18.93
N ALA A 941 -10.99 -10.22 17.96
CA ALA A 941 -11.76 -10.28 16.72
C ALA A 941 -13.27 -10.44 16.97
N VAL A 942 -13.66 -11.31 17.91
CA VAL A 942 -15.08 -11.44 18.32
C VAL A 942 -15.63 -10.15 18.92
N CYS A 943 -14.87 -9.48 19.78
CA CYS A 943 -15.29 -8.21 20.38
C CYS A 943 -15.45 -7.10 19.33
N ILE A 944 -14.56 -7.03 18.34
CA ILE A 944 -14.60 -6.02 17.27
C ILE A 944 -15.80 -6.27 16.35
N ALA A 945 -15.96 -7.50 15.86
CA ALA A 945 -17.06 -7.85 14.96
C ALA A 945 -18.43 -7.83 15.64
N SER A 946 -18.50 -8.10 16.95
CA SER A 946 -19.74 -8.06 17.71
C SER A 946 -19.47 -7.70 19.18
N PRO A 947 -19.48 -6.41 19.54
CA PRO A 947 -19.23 -5.96 20.91
C PRO A 947 -20.18 -6.60 21.94
N SER A 948 -21.42 -6.90 21.53
CA SER A 948 -22.42 -7.60 22.35
C SER A 948 -22.05 -9.06 22.70
N SER A 949 -21.17 -9.66 21.91
CA SER A 949 -20.69 -11.05 22.06
C SER A 949 -19.26 -11.11 22.61
N CYS A 950 -18.68 -9.97 23.01
CA CYS A 950 -17.32 -9.89 23.53
C CYS A 950 -17.17 -10.81 24.77
N PRO A 951 -16.23 -11.78 24.75
CA PRO A 951 -16.11 -12.78 25.81
C PRO A 951 -15.45 -12.26 27.10
N TYR A 952 -14.95 -11.02 27.10
CA TYR A 952 -14.28 -10.41 28.24
C TYR A 952 -15.24 -9.70 29.18
N SER A 953 -15.00 -9.84 30.48
CA SER A 953 -15.67 -9.01 31.49
C SER A 953 -15.08 -7.59 31.52
N ASP A 954 -15.87 -6.61 31.99
CA ASP A 954 -15.41 -5.23 32.17
C ASP A 954 -14.10 -5.12 32.97
N ALA A 955 -13.93 -5.98 33.99
CA ALA A 955 -12.73 -6.01 34.82
C ALA A 955 -11.49 -6.52 34.06
N GLU A 956 -11.67 -7.46 33.12
CA GLU A 956 -10.59 -7.92 32.24
C GLU A 956 -10.21 -6.82 31.25
N LEU A 957 -11.19 -6.19 30.61
CA LEU A 957 -10.95 -5.07 29.69
C LEU A 957 -10.23 -3.91 30.37
N GLN A 958 -10.64 -3.52 31.59
CA GLN A 958 -9.92 -2.50 32.37
C GLN A 958 -8.48 -2.90 32.71
N ASN A 959 -8.23 -4.19 33.01
CA ASN A 959 -6.86 -4.66 33.24
C ASN A 959 -6.01 -4.58 31.97
N PHE A 960 -6.59 -4.88 30.80
CA PHE A 960 -5.91 -4.76 29.51
C PHE A 960 -5.59 -3.29 29.17
N LEU A 961 -6.55 -2.37 29.34
CA LEU A 961 -6.32 -0.92 29.19
C LEU A 961 -5.23 -0.39 30.11
N ALA A 962 -5.06 -0.98 31.30
CA ALA A 962 -3.97 -0.66 32.21
C ALA A 962 -2.60 -1.24 31.78
N GLY A 963 -2.52 -1.86 30.60
CA GLY A 963 -1.31 -2.43 30.00
C GLY A 963 -1.00 -3.86 30.45
N ASN A 964 -1.90 -4.54 31.17
CA ASN A 964 -1.69 -5.93 31.60
C ASN A 964 -2.09 -6.93 30.49
N LEU A 965 -1.43 -6.81 29.35
CA LEU A 965 -1.66 -7.66 28.17
C LEU A 965 -0.97 -9.03 28.34
N PRO A 966 -1.43 -10.07 27.61
CA PRO A 966 -0.67 -11.30 27.43
C PRO A 966 0.73 -11.04 26.85
N ALA A 967 1.60 -12.05 26.94
CA ALA A 967 2.90 -11.97 26.28
C ALA A 967 2.70 -11.76 24.77
N ASP A 968 3.41 -10.78 24.23
CA ASP A 968 3.35 -10.49 22.80
C ASP A 968 4.17 -11.54 22.04
N ALA A 969 3.54 -12.17 21.05
CA ALA A 969 4.16 -13.20 20.23
C ALA A 969 3.87 -12.88 18.76
N PRO A 970 4.88 -12.92 17.88
CA PRO A 970 4.68 -12.56 16.47
C PRO A 970 3.76 -13.55 15.77
N VAL A 971 2.77 -13.02 15.05
CA VAL A 971 1.96 -13.70 14.04
C VAL A 971 2.38 -13.18 12.67
N PHE A 972 2.27 -14.02 11.65
CA PHE A 972 2.71 -13.71 10.31
C PHE A 972 1.54 -13.25 9.44
N PHE A 973 1.83 -12.28 8.59
CA PHE A 973 0.88 -11.63 7.71
C PHE A 973 1.69 -10.96 6.61
N THR A 974 1.43 -11.32 5.35
CA THR A 974 2.02 -10.68 4.17
C THR A 974 3.55 -10.73 4.09
N THR A 975 4.23 -11.64 4.79
CA THR A 975 5.71 -11.74 4.77
C THR A 975 6.17 -13.11 4.30
N GLY A 976 7.33 -13.17 3.66
CA GLY A 976 8.01 -14.42 3.31
C GLY A 976 8.96 -14.89 4.42
N GLY A 977 8.97 -16.19 4.67
CA GLY A 977 9.98 -16.82 5.51
C GLY A 977 11.25 -17.19 4.74
N VAL A 978 12.34 -17.49 5.46
CA VAL A 978 13.59 -17.98 4.86
C VAL A 978 14.18 -19.12 5.67
N PHE A 979 14.89 -20.02 4.98
CA PHE A 979 15.74 -21.02 5.62
C PHE A 979 17.21 -20.59 5.57
N GLY A 980 17.94 -20.75 6.66
CA GLY A 980 19.38 -20.51 6.66
C GLY A 980 20.02 -20.80 7.99
N ARG A 981 21.33 -21.03 8.01
CA ARG A 981 22.08 -21.27 9.25
C ARG A 981 22.56 -19.94 9.82
N LEU A 982 22.13 -19.57 11.03
CA LEU A 982 22.66 -18.38 11.73
C LEU A 982 23.98 -18.65 12.47
N SER A 983 24.47 -19.89 12.41
CA SER A 983 25.81 -20.24 12.88
C SER A 983 26.38 -21.38 12.04
N ILE A 984 27.66 -21.28 11.68
CA ILE A 984 28.36 -22.23 10.82
C ILE A 984 29.58 -22.79 11.57
N PRO A 985 29.63 -24.11 11.87
CA PRO A 985 28.58 -25.11 11.63
C PRO A 985 27.46 -25.03 12.68
N GLY A 986 26.21 -25.15 12.24
CA GLY A 986 25.00 -25.13 13.08
C GLY A 986 23.81 -25.76 12.36
N ASN A 987 22.65 -25.86 13.01
CA ASN A 987 21.43 -26.37 12.35
C ASN A 987 20.81 -25.30 11.44
N LEU A 988 19.96 -25.75 10.52
CA LEU A 988 19.11 -24.85 9.73
C LEU A 988 18.08 -24.18 10.65
N SER A 989 17.87 -22.89 10.44
CA SER A 989 16.80 -22.11 11.08
C SER A 989 15.76 -21.68 10.05
N TYR A 990 14.55 -21.43 10.51
CA TYR A 990 13.50 -20.73 9.77
C TYR A 990 13.29 -19.36 10.39
N SER A 991 13.27 -18.30 9.59
CA SER A 991 13.14 -16.93 10.06
C SER A 991 12.09 -16.19 9.24
N GLN A 992 11.24 -15.41 9.90
CA GLN A 992 10.19 -14.63 9.24
C GLN A 992 9.88 -13.37 10.06
N PRO A 993 9.65 -12.20 9.44
CA PRO A 993 9.14 -11.02 10.11
C PRO A 993 7.65 -11.17 10.40
N GLY A 994 7.15 -10.62 11.50
CA GLY A 994 5.74 -10.68 11.86
C GLY A 994 5.34 -9.59 12.83
N THR A 995 4.03 -9.41 12.98
CA THR A 995 3.44 -8.42 13.89
C THR A 995 3.08 -9.05 15.24
N GLY A 996 3.19 -8.32 16.32
CA GLY A 996 2.87 -8.79 17.66
C GLY A 996 1.37 -9.04 17.80
N GLY A 997 0.95 -10.29 17.99
CA GLY A 997 -0.47 -10.63 18.07
C GLY A 997 -1.18 -9.99 19.27
N ALA A 998 -0.49 -9.74 20.39
CA ALA A 998 -1.11 -9.09 21.55
C ALA A 998 -1.15 -7.56 21.41
N SER A 999 -0.10 -6.95 20.84
CA SER A 999 -0.10 -5.50 20.55
C SER A 999 -1.10 -5.15 19.46
N LEU A 1000 -1.14 -5.90 18.36
CA LEU A 1000 -2.15 -5.78 17.30
C LEU A 1000 -3.58 -5.91 17.88
N ALA A 1001 -3.87 -7.00 18.60
CA ALA A 1001 -5.18 -7.18 19.22
C ALA A 1001 -5.57 -6.03 20.15
N SER A 1002 -4.62 -5.50 20.92
CA SER A 1002 -4.89 -4.39 21.84
C SER A 1002 -5.13 -3.07 21.14
N ALA A 1003 -4.40 -2.76 20.06
CA ALA A 1003 -4.66 -1.60 19.23
C ALA A 1003 -6.06 -1.75 18.61
N LEU A 1004 -6.35 -2.88 17.94
CA LEU A 1004 -7.62 -3.15 17.25
C LEU A 1004 -8.83 -3.14 18.19
N LEU A 1005 -8.65 -3.59 19.43
CA LEU A 1005 -9.73 -3.58 20.41
C LEU A 1005 -9.93 -2.21 21.07
N PHE A 1006 -8.90 -1.38 21.14
CA PHE A 1006 -8.92 -0.13 21.90
C PHE A 1006 -8.35 1.05 21.10
N ALA A 1007 -8.95 1.39 19.95
CA ALA A 1007 -8.42 2.34 18.98
C ALA A 1007 -7.90 3.68 19.55
N GLY A 1008 -8.41 4.18 20.67
CA GLY A 1008 -7.95 5.44 21.27
C GLY A 1008 -7.01 5.30 22.47
N SER A 1009 -6.48 4.10 22.74
CA SER A 1009 -5.76 3.79 23.98
C SER A 1009 -4.29 4.19 23.97
N GLY A 1010 -3.72 4.41 22.79
CA GLY A 1010 -2.30 4.68 22.62
C GLY A 1010 -1.43 3.43 22.69
N PHE A 1011 -2.01 2.23 22.45
CA PHE A 1011 -1.23 1.02 22.29
C PHE A 1011 -0.61 0.98 20.90
N ALA A 1012 0.72 0.84 20.85
CA ALA A 1012 1.42 0.73 19.59
C ALA A 1012 1.44 -0.71 19.08
N ILE A 1013 1.29 -0.87 17.78
CA ILE A 1013 1.53 -2.14 17.10
C ILE A 1013 3.04 -2.39 17.08
N LYS A 1014 3.48 -3.55 17.55
CA LYS A 1014 4.90 -3.92 17.57
C LYS A 1014 5.18 -4.92 16.48
N ASN A 1015 6.28 -4.73 15.76
CA ASN A 1015 6.72 -5.66 14.73
C ASN A 1015 8.04 -6.31 15.14
N TYR A 1016 8.26 -7.53 14.66
CA TYR A 1016 9.34 -8.39 15.10
C TYR A 1016 9.98 -9.14 13.94
N LEU A 1017 11.28 -9.36 14.03
CA LEU A 1017 11.97 -10.42 13.31
C LEU A 1017 12.05 -11.66 14.20
N THR A 1018 11.71 -12.83 13.65
CA THR A 1018 11.75 -14.11 14.36
C THR A 1018 12.78 -15.07 13.76
N ALA A 1019 13.21 -16.03 14.58
CA ALA A 1019 14.02 -17.17 14.15
C ALA A 1019 13.66 -18.40 14.99
N PHE A 1020 13.55 -19.55 14.33
CA PHE A 1020 13.23 -20.85 14.92
C PHE A 1020 14.23 -21.91 14.46
N ASP A 1021 14.50 -22.92 15.29
CA ASP A 1021 15.15 -24.15 14.84
C ASP A 1021 14.21 -24.87 13.85
N ALA A 1022 14.67 -25.10 12.62
CA ALA A 1022 13.82 -25.57 11.53
C ALA A 1022 13.19 -26.94 11.83
N VAL A 1023 13.90 -27.80 12.55
CA VAL A 1023 13.45 -29.18 12.87
C VAL A 1023 12.38 -29.17 13.96
N THR A 1024 12.61 -28.41 15.04
CA THR A 1024 11.79 -28.49 16.26
C THR A 1024 10.72 -27.40 16.35
N GLY A 1025 10.82 -26.33 15.57
CA GLY A 1025 9.96 -25.15 15.68
C GLY A 1025 10.20 -24.32 16.95
N ALA A 1026 11.23 -24.64 17.74
CA ALA A 1026 11.55 -23.89 18.94
C ALA A 1026 12.21 -22.55 18.58
N SER A 1027 11.82 -21.47 19.24
CA SER A 1027 12.44 -20.15 19.05
C SER A 1027 13.94 -20.19 19.36
N THR A 1028 14.73 -19.57 18.48
CA THR A 1028 16.17 -19.44 18.64
C THR A 1028 16.50 -18.46 19.77
N PRO A 1029 17.50 -18.73 20.64
CA PRO A 1029 17.90 -17.80 21.68
C PRO A 1029 18.21 -16.41 21.14
N GLY A 1030 17.66 -15.38 21.78
CA GLY A 1030 17.81 -13.99 21.36
C GLY A 1030 16.72 -13.51 20.40
N PHE A 1031 15.83 -14.37 19.92
CA PHE A 1031 14.66 -13.99 19.13
C PHE A 1031 13.36 -14.24 19.90
N ALA A 1032 12.28 -13.50 19.64
CA ALA A 1032 12.12 -12.47 18.61
C ALA A 1032 12.80 -11.13 18.94
N GLN A 1033 13.25 -10.40 17.91
CA GLN A 1033 13.81 -9.04 18.03
C GLN A 1033 12.83 -8.02 17.46
N GLN A 1034 12.59 -6.93 18.17
CA GLN A 1034 11.73 -5.87 17.67
C GLN A 1034 12.40 -5.19 16.47
N ILE A 1035 11.62 -4.95 15.43
CA ILE A 1035 11.99 -4.16 14.25
C ILE A 1035 11.20 -2.84 14.25
N GLN A 1036 11.73 -1.84 13.58
CA GLN A 1036 11.08 -0.54 13.43
C GLN A 1036 10.24 -0.55 12.15
N GLY A 1037 8.94 -0.35 12.25
CA GLY A 1037 8.02 -0.43 11.11
C GLY A 1037 7.57 -1.85 10.80
N LEU A 1038 6.64 -1.98 9.85
CA LEU A 1038 6.13 -3.26 9.33
C LEU A 1038 6.98 -3.71 8.13
N ASP A 1039 7.30 -5.00 8.06
CA ASP A 1039 7.76 -5.64 6.82
C ASP A 1039 6.50 -6.10 6.07
N PHE A 1040 6.41 -5.76 4.78
CA PHE A 1040 5.19 -5.89 3.98
C PHE A 1040 5.52 -6.39 2.58
N LEU A 1041 5.10 -7.61 2.23
CA LEU A 1041 5.53 -8.41 1.06
C LEU A 1041 7.02 -8.82 1.05
N GLY A 1042 7.82 -8.38 2.03
CA GLY A 1042 9.24 -8.68 2.11
C GLY A 1042 9.57 -9.97 2.87
N SER A 1043 10.87 -10.23 2.96
CA SER A 1043 11.48 -11.30 3.75
C SER A 1043 12.86 -10.85 4.23
N PRO A 1044 13.44 -11.47 5.27
CA PRO A 1044 14.86 -11.28 5.54
C PRO A 1044 15.71 -11.96 4.47
N ILE A 1045 17.01 -11.67 4.46
CA ILE A 1045 18.06 -12.47 3.83
C ILE A 1045 19.03 -12.98 4.91
N VAL A 1046 19.78 -14.05 4.65
CA VAL A 1046 20.72 -14.70 5.59
C VAL A 1046 22.15 -14.59 5.03
N VAL A 1047 22.88 -13.58 5.50
CA VAL A 1047 24.15 -13.15 4.86
C VAL A 1047 25.12 -12.58 5.90
N ASP A 1048 26.43 -12.83 5.75
CA ASP A 1048 27.46 -12.23 6.61
C ASP A 1048 27.65 -10.74 6.24
N VAL A 1049 27.28 -9.86 7.16
CA VAL A 1049 27.51 -8.40 7.06
C VAL A 1049 28.49 -7.90 8.13
N SER A 1050 28.81 -8.73 9.13
CA SER A 1050 29.67 -8.36 10.26
C SER A 1050 31.15 -8.70 10.05
N GLY A 1051 31.46 -9.58 9.10
CA GLY A 1051 32.82 -10.04 8.79
C GLY A 1051 33.36 -11.06 9.78
N ASP A 1052 32.52 -11.62 10.65
CA ASP A 1052 32.92 -12.64 11.61
C ASP A 1052 32.83 -14.08 11.04
N GLY A 1053 32.36 -14.20 9.79
CA GLY A 1053 32.17 -15.47 9.08
C GLY A 1053 30.94 -16.25 9.55
N GLN A 1054 30.02 -15.61 10.28
CA GLN A 1054 28.68 -16.11 10.58
C GLN A 1054 27.67 -15.17 9.89
N PRO A 1055 26.59 -15.71 9.31
CA PRO A 1055 25.60 -14.87 8.65
C PRO A 1055 24.61 -14.26 9.67
N GLU A 1056 24.19 -13.05 9.35
CA GLU A 1056 23.12 -12.31 10.03
C GLU A 1056 21.81 -12.40 9.25
N LEU A 1057 20.69 -12.16 9.94
CA LEU A 1057 19.43 -11.84 9.28
C LEU A 1057 19.41 -10.35 8.96
N VAL A 1058 19.16 -9.97 7.70
CA VAL A 1058 19.03 -8.57 7.26
C VAL A 1058 17.61 -8.34 6.74
N VAL A 1059 16.94 -7.27 7.20
CA VAL A 1059 15.52 -7.02 6.94
C VAL A 1059 15.23 -5.52 6.75
N GLY A 1060 14.41 -5.18 5.76
CA GLY A 1060 13.90 -3.83 5.50
C GLY A 1060 12.43 -3.69 5.92
N THR A 1061 11.98 -2.46 6.18
CA THR A 1061 10.60 -2.19 6.63
C THR A 1061 10.05 -0.88 6.04
N ASP A 1062 8.81 -0.56 6.37
CA ASP A 1062 8.10 0.67 5.96
C ASP A 1062 8.56 1.97 6.64
N SER A 1063 9.40 1.90 7.67
CA SER A 1063 9.71 3.03 8.55
C SER A 1063 11.20 3.42 8.52
N SER A 1064 11.73 3.67 7.31
CA SER A 1064 13.05 4.28 7.05
C SER A 1064 14.28 3.52 7.58
N ALA A 1065 14.18 2.22 7.83
CA ALA A 1065 15.27 1.42 8.40
C ALA A 1065 15.55 0.11 7.63
N LEU A 1066 16.84 -0.17 7.41
CA LEU A 1066 17.35 -1.51 7.11
C LEU A 1066 18.12 -2.02 8.34
N MET A 1067 17.71 -3.16 8.88
CA MET A 1067 18.19 -3.71 10.14
C MET A 1067 18.92 -5.03 9.90
N ALA A 1068 19.83 -5.39 10.81
CA ALA A 1068 20.50 -6.68 10.80
C ALA A 1068 20.59 -7.26 12.22
N TYR A 1069 20.57 -8.59 12.35
CA TYR A 1069 20.66 -9.27 13.64
C TYR A 1069 21.49 -10.55 13.56
N GLN A 1070 22.45 -10.66 14.48
CA GLN A 1070 23.29 -11.83 14.68
C GLN A 1070 22.53 -12.97 15.35
N SER A 1071 23.12 -14.18 15.31
CA SER A 1071 22.73 -15.26 16.21
C SER A 1071 22.83 -14.79 17.66
N GLY A 1072 21.70 -14.77 18.38
CA GLY A 1072 21.59 -14.19 19.72
C GLY A 1072 20.86 -12.84 19.78
N GLY A 1073 20.46 -12.27 18.63
CA GLY A 1073 19.61 -11.09 18.53
C GLY A 1073 20.34 -9.76 18.71
N ALA A 1074 21.67 -9.76 18.77
CA ALA A 1074 22.45 -8.52 18.80
C ALA A 1074 22.50 -7.90 17.39
N MET A 1075 22.39 -6.58 17.30
CA MET A 1075 22.58 -5.86 16.05
C MET A 1075 24.08 -5.65 15.79
N PRO A 1076 24.61 -6.02 14.60
CA PRO A 1076 26.01 -5.84 14.27
C PRO A 1076 26.38 -4.35 14.15
N VAL A 1077 27.68 -4.05 14.27
CA VAL A 1077 28.19 -2.67 14.15
C VAL A 1077 27.86 -2.12 12.76
N GLY A 1078 27.45 -0.85 12.70
CA GLY A 1078 27.10 -0.17 11.45
C GLY A 1078 25.64 -0.33 11.02
N PHE A 1079 24.84 -1.09 11.78
CA PHE A 1079 23.39 -1.16 11.63
C PHE A 1079 22.68 -0.46 12.82
N PRO A 1080 21.45 0.06 12.61
CA PRO A 1080 20.66 0.02 11.37
C PRO A 1080 21.13 1.05 10.32
N LYS A 1081 20.70 0.90 9.06
CA LYS A 1081 20.89 1.89 7.98
C LYS A 1081 19.63 2.72 7.78
N PHE A 1082 19.80 4.01 7.53
CA PHE A 1082 18.69 4.92 7.20
C PHE A 1082 18.37 4.87 5.71
N THR A 1083 17.10 4.63 5.36
CA THR A 1083 16.63 4.51 3.97
C THR A 1083 15.70 5.64 3.52
N THR A 1084 15.33 6.56 4.42
CA THR A 1084 14.37 7.66 4.19
C THR A 1084 13.00 7.27 3.65
N GLY A 1085 12.65 5.98 3.67
CA GLY A 1085 11.47 5.50 2.96
C GLY A 1085 11.15 4.04 3.19
N TRP A 1086 10.14 3.57 2.45
CA TRP A 1086 9.56 2.24 2.58
C TRP A 1086 10.24 1.22 1.66
N ALA A 1087 10.85 0.19 2.26
CA ALA A 1087 11.27 -1.03 1.57
C ALA A 1087 10.07 -2.00 1.40
N LEU A 1088 9.59 -2.17 0.17
CA LEU A 1088 8.49 -3.10 -0.13
C LEU A 1088 8.99 -4.56 -0.19
N TRP A 1089 10.07 -4.82 -0.91
CA TRP A 1089 10.64 -6.16 -1.01
C TRP A 1089 11.95 -6.29 -0.24
N ALA A 1090 12.36 -7.54 -0.02
CA ALA A 1090 13.60 -7.90 0.66
C ALA A 1090 14.84 -7.17 0.07
N PRO A 1091 15.93 -7.01 0.84
CA PRO A 1091 17.22 -6.58 0.29
C PRO A 1091 17.87 -7.68 -0.55
N SER A 1092 19.00 -7.36 -1.18
CA SER A 1092 19.85 -8.34 -1.89
C SER A 1092 21.32 -8.16 -1.53
N SER A 1093 22.07 -9.26 -1.50
CA SER A 1093 23.51 -9.25 -1.24
C SER A 1093 24.33 -9.83 -2.39
N GLY A 1094 25.56 -9.35 -2.50
CA GLY A 1094 26.56 -9.86 -3.43
C GLY A 1094 27.83 -9.00 -3.41
N ASP A 1095 28.89 -9.47 -4.07
CA ASP A 1095 30.13 -8.72 -4.24
C ASP A 1095 30.05 -7.84 -5.49
N LEU A 1096 29.39 -6.68 -5.36
CA LEU A 1096 29.09 -5.80 -6.50
C LEU A 1096 30.34 -5.39 -7.25
N LEU A 1097 31.46 -5.15 -6.54
CA LEU A 1097 32.71 -4.67 -7.14
C LEU A 1097 33.75 -5.77 -7.40
N SER A 1098 33.41 -7.03 -7.08
CA SER A 1098 34.32 -8.18 -7.16
C SER A 1098 35.63 -7.97 -6.37
N ASP A 1099 35.54 -7.37 -5.18
CA ASP A 1099 36.66 -7.08 -4.29
C ASP A 1099 36.71 -7.92 -3.01
N GLY A 1100 35.80 -8.90 -2.89
CA GLY A 1100 35.77 -9.92 -1.84
C GLY A 1100 34.90 -9.56 -0.63
N HIS A 1101 34.20 -8.42 -0.67
CA HIS A 1101 33.31 -7.96 0.38
C HIS A 1101 31.84 -8.23 0.04
N THR A 1102 31.01 -8.43 1.06
CA THR A 1102 29.56 -8.44 0.91
C THR A 1102 29.05 -7.00 0.81
N ASP A 1103 28.40 -6.66 -0.29
CA ASP A 1103 27.64 -5.43 -0.42
C ASP A 1103 26.13 -5.76 -0.30
N VAL A 1104 25.35 -4.85 0.28
CA VAL A 1104 23.89 -4.99 0.45
C VAL A 1104 23.17 -3.89 -0.32
N VAL A 1105 22.16 -4.27 -1.09
CA VAL A 1105 21.32 -3.39 -1.92
C VAL A 1105 19.89 -3.39 -1.40
N GLN A 1106 19.30 -2.20 -1.26
CA GLN A 1106 17.89 -2.01 -0.91
C GLN A 1106 17.27 -0.95 -1.81
N LEU A 1107 16.08 -1.25 -2.35
CA LEU A 1107 15.26 -0.28 -3.06
C LEU A 1107 14.11 0.20 -2.16
N THR A 1108 13.62 1.42 -2.41
CA THR A 1108 12.47 1.99 -1.71
C THR A 1108 11.44 2.54 -2.69
N ARG A 1109 10.17 2.57 -2.28
CA ARG A 1109 9.04 3.05 -3.12
C ARG A 1109 9.21 4.50 -3.59
N GLU A 1110 9.94 5.31 -2.83
CA GLU A 1110 10.31 6.69 -3.16
C GLU A 1110 11.33 6.77 -4.31
N GLY A 1111 11.77 5.64 -4.86
CA GLY A 1111 12.64 5.53 -6.02
C GLY A 1111 14.12 5.69 -5.70
N TYR A 1112 14.56 5.28 -4.50
CA TYR A 1112 15.97 5.19 -4.16
C TYR A 1112 16.52 3.78 -4.33
N ILE A 1113 17.77 3.72 -4.76
CA ILE A 1113 18.58 2.50 -4.73
C ILE A 1113 19.75 2.80 -3.81
N PHE A 1114 19.84 2.05 -2.71
CA PHE A 1114 20.97 2.10 -1.80
C PHE A 1114 21.88 0.90 -2.07
N ALA A 1115 23.20 1.12 -1.94
CA ALA A 1115 24.18 0.05 -1.95
C ALA A 1115 25.25 0.37 -0.89
N TRP A 1116 25.36 -0.48 0.12
CA TRP A 1116 26.33 -0.34 1.20
C TRP A 1116 27.40 -1.42 1.13
N ARG A 1117 28.64 -1.01 1.39
CA ARG A 1117 29.69 -1.93 1.76
C ARG A 1117 29.53 -2.35 3.21
N THR A 1118 29.64 -3.65 3.46
CA THR A 1118 29.66 -4.20 4.82
C THR A 1118 31.06 -4.72 5.19
N ASP A 1119 31.26 -5.08 6.45
CA ASP A 1119 32.48 -5.77 6.90
C ASP A 1119 32.47 -7.26 6.52
N GLY A 1120 31.31 -7.76 6.06
CA GLY A 1120 31.08 -9.12 5.60
C GLY A 1120 31.99 -9.55 4.45
N THR A 1121 32.21 -10.86 4.37
CA THR A 1121 32.95 -11.47 3.26
C THR A 1121 32.01 -12.25 2.36
N TYR A 1122 32.22 -12.15 1.05
CA TYR A 1122 31.38 -12.85 0.08
C TYR A 1122 31.37 -14.39 0.27
N ALA A 1123 32.44 -14.96 0.82
CA ALA A 1123 32.48 -16.37 1.18
C ALA A 1123 31.45 -16.76 2.28
N GLY A 1124 30.95 -15.79 3.05
CA GLY A 1124 29.87 -15.94 4.02
C GLY A 1124 28.46 -15.72 3.46
N ASP A 1125 28.34 -15.35 2.19
CA ASP A 1125 27.08 -15.08 1.48
C ASP A 1125 26.59 -16.33 0.74
N GLN A 1126 26.31 -17.40 1.48
CA GLN A 1126 26.07 -18.76 0.93
C GLN A 1126 24.77 -19.41 1.43
N GLU A 1127 23.98 -18.71 2.25
CA GLU A 1127 22.78 -19.28 2.87
C GLU A 1127 21.49 -18.85 2.16
N TRP A 1128 21.21 -17.53 2.05
CA TRP A 1128 19.99 -17.00 1.41
C TRP A 1128 20.18 -15.51 1.06
N TRP A 1129 20.64 -15.17 -0.14
CA TRP A 1129 21.15 -13.82 -0.48
C TRP A 1129 20.14 -12.89 -1.15
N ALA A 1130 18.99 -13.40 -1.56
CA ALA A 1130 17.95 -12.62 -2.22
C ALA A 1130 16.55 -13.00 -1.70
N GLY A 1131 15.56 -12.18 -2.05
CA GLY A 1131 14.15 -12.51 -1.81
C GLY A 1131 13.81 -13.80 -2.55
N HIS A 1132 13.09 -14.72 -1.91
CA HIS A 1132 12.80 -16.02 -2.52
C HIS A 1132 14.07 -16.81 -2.96
N HIS A 1133 15.13 -16.71 -2.13
CA HIS A 1133 16.42 -17.42 -2.13
C HIS A 1133 17.50 -16.88 -3.08
N ASP A 1134 17.22 -16.79 -4.38
CA ASP A 1134 18.26 -16.68 -5.41
C ASP A 1134 17.81 -15.89 -6.65
N GLU A 1135 18.70 -15.72 -7.64
CA GLU A 1135 18.44 -14.99 -8.89
C GLU A 1135 17.38 -15.66 -9.76
N TRP A 1136 17.11 -16.95 -9.54
CA TRP A 1136 16.07 -17.73 -10.23
C TRP A 1136 14.74 -17.71 -9.49
N ARG A 1137 14.69 -17.08 -8.31
CA ARG A 1137 13.54 -17.03 -7.41
C ARG A 1137 13.02 -18.42 -7.08
N THR A 1138 13.89 -19.38 -6.80
CA THR A 1138 13.41 -20.77 -6.58
C THR A 1138 12.65 -20.97 -5.28
N GLY A 1139 12.88 -20.11 -4.27
CA GLY A 1139 12.39 -20.28 -2.90
C GLY A 1139 12.96 -21.50 -2.18
N ARG A 1140 14.00 -22.13 -2.75
CA ARG A 1140 14.51 -23.43 -2.33
C ARG A 1140 15.94 -23.34 -1.82
N TYR A 1141 16.12 -23.56 -0.51
CA TYR A 1141 17.43 -23.54 0.14
C TYR A 1141 18.42 -24.50 -0.53
N GLY A 1142 19.63 -23.98 -0.82
CA GLY A 1142 20.75 -24.76 -1.35
C GLY A 1142 20.70 -25.00 -2.85
N VAL A 1143 19.84 -24.30 -3.59
CA VAL A 1143 19.95 -24.19 -5.05
C VAL A 1143 21.17 -23.31 -5.39
N ASP A 1144 22.01 -23.82 -6.30
CA ASP A 1144 23.14 -23.08 -6.85
C ASP A 1144 22.75 -22.50 -8.21
N SER A 1145 22.37 -21.23 -8.21
CA SER A 1145 22.02 -20.42 -9.38
C SER A 1145 23.19 -19.55 -9.89
N ARG A 1146 24.29 -19.46 -9.13
CA ARG A 1146 25.36 -18.49 -9.36
C ARG A 1146 26.39 -19.07 -10.32
N PRO A 1147 26.51 -18.56 -11.57
CA PRO A 1147 27.48 -19.11 -12.51
C PRO A 1147 28.92 -18.69 -12.16
N PRO A 1148 29.93 -19.40 -12.70
CA PRO A 1148 31.31 -18.92 -12.67
C PRO A 1148 31.45 -17.52 -13.29
N GLY A 1149 32.28 -16.68 -12.68
CA GLY A 1149 32.53 -15.32 -13.16
C GLY A 1149 33.21 -15.27 -14.53
N ALA A 1150 33.28 -14.08 -15.14
CA ALA A 1150 33.96 -13.91 -16.42
C ALA A 1150 35.46 -14.24 -16.33
N ILE A 1151 35.99 -14.97 -17.31
CA ILE A 1151 37.42 -15.33 -17.39
C ILE A 1151 38.26 -14.09 -17.69
N ARG A 1152 39.23 -13.79 -16.81
CA ARG A 1152 40.10 -12.60 -16.93
C ARG A 1152 41.51 -12.93 -17.40
N ASN A 1153 42.21 -11.95 -17.99
CA ASN A 1153 43.62 -12.02 -18.38
C ASN A 1153 44.00 -13.20 -19.32
N ALA A 1154 43.07 -13.65 -20.15
CA ALA A 1154 43.30 -14.81 -21.01
C ALA A 1154 44.28 -14.52 -22.15
N ARG A 1155 45.26 -15.41 -22.35
CA ARG A 1155 46.27 -15.33 -23.41
C ARG A 1155 46.50 -16.69 -24.04
N LEU A 1156 46.43 -16.73 -25.37
CA LEU A 1156 46.70 -17.93 -26.17
C LEU A 1156 48.11 -17.88 -26.76
N SER A 1157 48.99 -18.77 -26.28
CA SER A 1157 50.33 -19.03 -26.82
C SER A 1157 50.30 -20.17 -27.85
N SER A 1158 51.47 -20.62 -28.34
CA SER A 1158 51.56 -21.68 -29.35
C SER A 1158 50.99 -23.03 -28.89
N SER A 1159 51.06 -23.35 -27.60
CA SER A 1159 50.62 -24.63 -27.01
C SER A 1159 49.85 -24.51 -25.68
N LYS A 1160 49.64 -23.30 -25.16
CA LYS A 1160 48.95 -23.08 -23.88
C LYS A 1160 47.99 -21.89 -23.94
N LEU A 1161 46.82 -22.06 -23.35
CA LEU A 1161 45.93 -21.00 -22.92
C LEU A 1161 46.17 -20.75 -21.44
N THR A 1162 46.44 -19.50 -21.04
CA THR A 1162 46.63 -19.10 -19.64
C THR A 1162 45.69 -17.96 -19.29
N PHE A 1163 45.10 -17.97 -18.11
CA PHE A 1163 44.12 -16.97 -17.66
C PHE A 1163 44.06 -16.93 -16.12
N THR A 1164 43.38 -15.94 -15.57
CA THR A 1164 42.99 -15.89 -14.15
C THR A 1164 41.72 -16.71 -13.98
N ALA A 1165 41.75 -17.73 -13.12
CA ALA A 1165 40.60 -18.57 -12.83
C ALA A 1165 39.45 -17.72 -12.25
N PRO A 1166 38.22 -17.86 -12.78
CA PRO A 1166 37.09 -17.07 -12.31
C PRO A 1166 36.62 -17.53 -10.93
N GLY A 1167 36.29 -18.81 -10.75
CA GLY A 1167 35.68 -19.33 -9.53
C GLY A 1167 34.67 -20.43 -9.87
N GLY A 1168 34.04 -21.01 -8.86
CA GLY A 1168 32.82 -21.81 -9.00
C GLY A 1168 31.62 -20.88 -9.10
N ASP A 1169 31.44 -20.04 -8.08
CA ASP A 1169 30.28 -19.16 -7.95
C ASP A 1169 30.79 -17.72 -8.00
N TRP A 1170 30.59 -17.07 -9.14
CA TRP A 1170 31.24 -15.81 -9.52
C TRP A 1170 32.77 -15.86 -9.35
N TYR A 1171 33.31 -15.06 -8.43
CA TYR A 1171 34.75 -14.92 -8.17
C TYR A 1171 35.25 -15.65 -6.92
N ASP A 1172 34.50 -16.64 -6.43
CA ASP A 1172 34.88 -17.45 -5.28
C ASP A 1172 35.09 -18.94 -5.61
N GLY A 1173 35.79 -19.65 -4.73
CA GLY A 1173 35.94 -21.09 -4.81
C GLY A 1173 36.77 -21.55 -6.01
N GLN A 1174 36.37 -22.67 -6.62
CA GLN A 1174 37.06 -23.27 -7.76
C GLN A 1174 36.04 -23.87 -8.73
N ALA A 1175 36.10 -23.50 -10.01
CA ALA A 1175 35.32 -24.12 -11.07
C ALA A 1175 35.51 -25.65 -11.09
N ALA A 1176 34.49 -26.42 -11.48
CA ALA A 1176 34.66 -27.85 -11.76
C ALA A 1176 35.54 -28.07 -13.00
N GLY A 1177 35.40 -27.22 -14.02
CA GLY A 1177 36.20 -27.32 -15.24
C GLY A 1177 35.93 -26.24 -16.26
N TYR A 1178 36.44 -26.46 -17.48
CA TYR A 1178 36.38 -25.52 -18.58
C TYR A 1178 35.91 -26.20 -19.87
N ARG A 1179 34.78 -25.76 -20.44
CA ARG A 1179 34.38 -26.11 -21.82
C ARG A 1179 35.27 -25.34 -22.78
N VAL A 1180 35.92 -26.04 -23.71
CA VAL A 1180 36.83 -25.43 -24.71
C VAL A 1180 36.48 -25.90 -26.12
N SER A 1181 36.52 -24.99 -27.10
CA SER A 1181 36.06 -25.27 -28.48
C SER A 1181 36.78 -26.41 -29.21
N PHE A 1182 37.94 -26.85 -28.73
CA PHE A 1182 38.71 -27.97 -29.32
C PHE A 1182 38.53 -29.31 -28.58
N SER A 1183 37.69 -29.37 -27.55
CA SER A 1183 37.41 -30.59 -26.77
C SER A 1183 35.90 -30.80 -26.66
N GLY A 1184 35.43 -32.03 -26.86
CA GLY A 1184 34.03 -32.40 -26.60
C GLY A 1184 33.73 -32.69 -25.12
N GLN A 1185 34.72 -32.58 -24.23
CA GLN A 1185 34.59 -32.79 -22.79
C GLN A 1185 35.24 -31.63 -22.03
N PRO A 1186 34.68 -31.19 -20.88
CA PRO A 1186 35.29 -30.17 -20.05
C PRO A 1186 36.70 -30.56 -19.58
N VAL A 1187 37.63 -29.61 -19.58
CA VAL A 1187 38.96 -29.76 -18.99
C VAL A 1187 38.86 -29.45 -17.50
N PRO A 1188 39.25 -30.36 -16.57
CA PRO A 1188 39.16 -30.10 -15.13
C PRO A 1188 39.95 -28.86 -14.71
N ALA A 1189 39.39 -28.08 -13.78
CA ALA A 1189 40.12 -26.95 -13.21
C ALA A 1189 41.19 -27.43 -12.22
N THR A 1190 42.25 -26.64 -12.07
CA THR A 1190 43.39 -26.97 -11.20
C THR A 1190 43.80 -25.83 -10.27
N ALA A 1191 43.07 -24.72 -10.30
CA ALA A 1191 43.39 -23.51 -9.55
C ALA A 1191 42.08 -22.83 -9.08
N PRO A 1192 42.05 -22.30 -7.84
CA PRO A 1192 40.92 -21.54 -7.31
C PRO A 1192 40.85 -20.14 -7.93
N ALA A 1193 39.77 -19.43 -7.65
CA ALA A 1193 39.53 -18.06 -8.08
C ALA A 1193 40.74 -17.14 -7.82
N GLY A 1194 40.98 -16.20 -8.74
CA GLY A 1194 42.10 -15.26 -8.69
C GLY A 1194 43.48 -15.85 -9.00
N SER A 1195 43.64 -17.18 -8.98
CA SER A 1195 44.91 -17.85 -9.31
C SER A 1195 45.10 -18.04 -10.81
N GLN A 1196 46.35 -18.23 -11.25
CA GLN A 1196 46.65 -18.51 -12.66
C GLN A 1196 46.29 -19.97 -13.03
N GLN A 1197 45.44 -20.13 -14.04
CA GLN A 1197 45.08 -21.42 -14.65
C GLN A 1197 45.78 -21.58 -16.01
N SER A 1198 46.10 -22.83 -16.40
CA SER A 1198 46.65 -23.12 -17.72
C SER A 1198 46.06 -24.40 -18.33
N ILE A 1199 45.65 -24.32 -19.60
CA ILE A 1199 45.14 -25.44 -20.40
C ILE A 1199 46.08 -25.68 -21.59
N THR A 1200 46.42 -26.93 -21.85
CA THR A 1200 47.21 -27.32 -23.03
C THR A 1200 46.34 -27.28 -24.28
N VAL A 1201 46.81 -26.59 -25.32
CA VAL A 1201 46.07 -26.39 -26.58
C VAL A 1201 46.72 -27.21 -27.70
N PRO A 1202 45.94 -27.98 -28.49
CA PRO A 1202 46.47 -28.74 -29.62
C PRO A 1202 47.18 -27.88 -30.68
N ALA A 1203 48.17 -28.47 -31.35
CA ALA A 1203 48.87 -27.81 -32.45
C ALA A 1203 47.89 -27.46 -33.59
N GLY A 1204 48.05 -26.28 -34.19
CA GLY A 1204 47.20 -25.80 -35.29
C GLY A 1204 45.98 -24.96 -34.87
N VAL A 1205 45.59 -24.97 -33.60
CA VAL A 1205 44.51 -24.10 -33.08
C VAL A 1205 44.99 -22.64 -33.03
N THR A 1206 44.26 -21.74 -33.68
CA THR A 1206 44.57 -20.30 -33.76
C THR A 1206 43.65 -19.42 -32.91
N SER A 1207 42.50 -19.96 -32.52
CA SER A 1207 41.51 -19.34 -31.65
C SER A 1207 40.84 -20.41 -30.78
N VAL A 1208 40.52 -20.07 -29.54
CA VAL A 1208 39.84 -20.93 -28.56
C VAL A 1208 38.68 -20.17 -27.94
N THR A 1209 37.49 -20.76 -27.94
CA THR A 1209 36.40 -20.31 -27.07
C THR A 1209 36.45 -21.14 -25.80
N ILE A 1210 36.40 -20.47 -24.64
CA ILE A 1210 36.45 -21.09 -23.31
C ILE A 1210 35.30 -20.58 -22.44
N GLN A 1211 34.70 -21.48 -21.67
CA GLN A 1211 33.73 -21.19 -20.61
C GLN A 1211 34.11 -21.97 -19.36
N ALA A 1212 33.98 -21.35 -18.19
CA ALA A 1212 34.05 -22.06 -16.92
C ALA A 1212 32.72 -22.76 -16.63
N VAL A 1213 32.80 -23.87 -15.90
CA VAL A 1213 31.66 -24.66 -15.43
C VAL A 1213 31.85 -24.93 -13.95
N ASP A 1214 30.83 -24.68 -13.14
CA ASP A 1214 30.83 -24.99 -11.70
C ASP A 1214 30.42 -26.44 -11.41
N GLN A 1215 30.15 -26.73 -10.14
CA GLN A 1215 29.77 -28.03 -9.60
C GLN A 1215 28.32 -28.41 -9.92
N ALA A 1216 27.42 -27.43 -10.00
CA ALA A 1216 26.01 -27.61 -10.38
C ALA A 1216 25.83 -27.77 -11.90
N GLY A 1217 26.84 -27.40 -12.68
CA GLY A 1217 26.83 -27.40 -14.13
C GLY A 1217 26.51 -26.06 -14.77
N ASN A 1218 26.37 -24.97 -14.00
CA ASN A 1218 26.11 -23.65 -14.57
C ASN A 1218 27.33 -23.17 -15.37
N LEU A 1219 27.07 -22.31 -16.35
CA LEU A 1219 28.06 -21.88 -17.33
C LEU A 1219 28.37 -20.40 -17.13
N GLY A 1220 29.65 -20.11 -16.96
CA GLY A 1220 30.13 -18.73 -17.00
C GLY A 1220 30.13 -18.15 -18.43
N PRO A 1221 30.33 -16.83 -18.57
CA PRO A 1221 30.40 -16.15 -19.86
C PRO A 1221 31.44 -16.76 -20.81
N ALA A 1222 31.09 -16.90 -22.08
CA ALA A 1222 32.00 -17.41 -23.11
C ALA A 1222 33.05 -16.36 -23.50
N LEU A 1223 34.33 -16.76 -23.45
CA LEU A 1223 35.44 -15.93 -23.91
C LEU A 1223 36.12 -16.55 -25.14
N THR A 1224 36.20 -15.81 -26.25
CA THR A 1224 36.98 -16.22 -27.42
C THR A 1224 38.34 -15.52 -27.45
N VAL A 1225 39.42 -16.31 -27.39
CA VAL A 1225 40.81 -15.83 -27.36
C VAL A 1225 41.54 -16.29 -28.61
N SER A 1226 42.11 -15.35 -29.36
CA SER A 1226 42.91 -15.63 -30.55
C SER A 1226 44.40 -15.45 -30.28
N LYS A 1227 45.26 -16.18 -31.00
CA LYS A 1227 46.71 -15.96 -30.94
C LYS A 1227 47.00 -14.52 -31.32
N SER A 1228 47.74 -13.81 -30.47
CA SER A 1228 48.28 -12.49 -30.81
C SER A 1228 49.14 -12.63 -32.07
N GLY A 1229 48.70 -12.02 -33.18
CA GLY A 1229 49.52 -11.95 -34.39
C GLY A 1229 50.81 -11.19 -34.08
N GLY A 1230 51.95 -11.86 -34.21
CA GLY A 1230 53.23 -11.16 -34.27
C GLY A 1230 53.26 -10.35 -35.57
N HIS A 1231 53.25 -9.02 -35.44
CA HIS A 1231 53.94 -8.17 -36.39
C HIS A 1231 55.39 -8.02 -35.96
#